data_AF-A0A426TR00-F1
#
_entry.id   AF-A0A426TR00-F1
#
_cell.length_a   1.000
_cell.length_b   1.000
_cell.length_c   1.000
_cell.angle_alpha   90.00
_cell.angle_beta   90.00
_cell.angle_gamma   90.00
#
_symmetry.space_group_name_H-M   'P 1'
#
loop_
_entity.id
_entity.type
_entity.pdbx_description
1 polymer ?
#
loop_
_entity_poly.entity_id
_entity_poly.type
_entity_poly.pdbx_seq_one_letter_code
_entity_poly.pdbx_strand_id
1 'polypeptide(L)'
;MERKMTMQRRRAPGQSLPLIALMIMVLVAMVGLSVDVGNTFNEERRAVASANAASLAGMNAVIRSGDLGMNVQVYDAIVSSLNANGVEVAPHGQAPTGNQVVLQASYLDPQGRSLEGMPDILPLTTDIPNNVGFVQVSLSGNVDTYFARVVGQSDLPISANAYAGQCSMGQGVYPIAVAKSNIDGGQMSRPVPPDANNDGIIDDGWRTINSGPYAGRTARYVYMRENAEPGSFGFIRWMDGQGQGGSNANSAQELALSVRGEGNLSWGFNEAREEGAPRGQLNAEGSTYPSRPGELNEGDWVYGSSGRISSVEPEIQAHVQAGTIMTLPIYDRTYSDNGETAFRVVEFGRFVILDWERTGNNPYFEMVYLGSAVQSTVACQFSAVPVPDDDCCELWGDVAFWPEYKIVPESSQPIQYIVVLDVSGSMSANFNGQCNNNNPPLRNPQLVGQPPEFVQCANGPTYISAVDGSTVSGDTEVTGTGPTHWWLEERERRIYVAKHAIEAMILQLYMPGNAKYEEAPNLYPPDQFGFVVFNTDAPSSNAITFSNNQKFTSNPADAISKVINYRNISGENYRVQGGTNAAGGLYRAWQTFQNAPTQVYHAATQRDYTYKRVVIFITDGVANTFLSTSDTNLNGGSSRSNTFSESSVVRDENGQIIAGSQWRECNAAGDRAIELANCQTTLYGGRHNGMDRPITQAINVSNDLLKSNSIEVFALALSSLSATGLQSGIPYSPAHYRSAADLVRNPDGSTNVDQIMLTFQNMVADGRCQRGLDPAPISTFAASSFRSIPLMTGGTLSYPNVGQVTIHNSVTNQSFTTFIKVDQDGQLRYRFGERIPPGIYSLNADLYYVNPNEPNGTNGPARLYGTIWTGAESMLATTVEVANRSNAGSLVPSTRANLDLRLTGDVCAAQ
;
A
#
# COMPACT_ATOMS: atom_id res chain seq x y z
N MET A 1 48.72 51.36 -3.40
CA MET A 1 48.67 51.14 -1.94
C MET A 1 47.38 50.38 -1.68
N GLU A 2 47.28 49.38 -0.81
CA GLU A 2 48.14 48.96 0.32
C GLU A 2 48.64 47.50 0.20
N ARG A 3 49.50 47.06 1.14
CA ARG A 3 50.10 45.72 1.15
C ARG A 3 50.01 45.08 2.53
N LYS A 4 49.61 43.81 2.58
CA LYS A 4 49.41 42.99 3.80
C LYS A 4 50.65 42.97 4.73
N MET A 5 50.39 42.89 6.04
CA MET A 5 51.29 42.27 7.01
C MET A 5 50.54 41.20 7.82
N THR A 6 51.12 39.99 7.89
CA THR A 6 50.68 38.88 8.74
C THR A 6 51.57 38.80 9.97
N MET A 7 50.99 38.53 11.14
CA MET A 7 51.73 38.42 12.41
C MET A 7 51.68 36.99 12.95
N GLN A 8 52.84 36.35 13.11
CA GLN A 8 52.96 35.01 13.72
C GLN A 8 53.05 35.10 15.25
N ARG A 9 52.32 34.23 15.96
CA ARG A 9 52.36 34.12 17.43
C ARG A 9 53.26 32.95 17.85
N ARG A 10 54.30 33.20 18.65
CA ARG A 10 55.22 32.16 19.15
C ARG A 10 54.52 31.22 20.14
N ARG A 11 54.77 29.91 20.03
CA ARG A 11 54.36 28.90 21.02
C ARG A 11 55.46 28.76 22.10
N ALA A 12 55.06 28.62 23.36
CA ALA A 12 55.97 28.33 24.48
C ALA A 12 56.03 26.81 24.74
N PRO A 13 57.21 26.17 24.77
CA PRO A 13 57.34 24.75 25.09
C PRO A 13 57.26 24.54 26.62
N GLY A 14 56.40 23.63 27.07
CA GLY A 14 56.27 23.24 28.49
C GLY A 14 54.86 22.85 28.94
N GLN A 15 53.80 23.36 28.29
CA GLN A 15 52.41 23.08 28.67
C GLN A 15 51.87 21.70 28.23
N SER A 16 52.58 20.99 27.35
CA SER A 16 52.09 19.71 26.80
C SER A 16 52.02 18.60 27.85
N LEU A 17 52.95 18.54 28.80
CA LEU A 17 53.04 17.42 29.76
C LEU A 17 51.86 17.42 30.76
N PRO A 18 51.47 18.56 31.39
CA PRO A 18 50.26 18.62 32.21
C PRO A 18 48.96 18.39 31.42
N LEU A 19 48.88 18.89 30.17
CA LEU A 19 47.71 18.68 29.31
C LEU A 19 47.55 17.20 28.92
N ILE A 20 48.65 16.49 28.61
CA ILE A 20 48.62 15.05 28.32
C ILE A 20 48.22 14.26 29.57
N ALA A 21 48.76 14.59 30.76
CA ALA A 21 48.38 13.94 32.01
C ALA A 21 46.88 14.12 32.32
N LEU A 22 46.35 15.33 32.16
CA LEU A 22 44.92 15.62 32.33
C LEU A 22 44.06 14.92 31.27
N MET A 23 44.51 14.86 30.02
CA MET A 23 43.79 14.16 28.94
C MET A 23 43.75 12.64 29.17
N ILE A 24 44.84 12.05 29.68
CA ILE A 24 44.87 10.63 30.09
C ILE A 24 43.91 10.39 31.27
N MET A 25 43.89 11.28 32.27
CA MET A 25 42.94 11.18 33.39
C MET A 25 41.48 11.22 32.92
N VAL A 26 41.13 12.13 32.00
CA VAL A 26 39.79 12.23 31.41
C VAL A 26 39.44 10.96 30.60
N LEU A 27 40.37 10.43 29.81
CA LEU A 27 40.15 9.20 29.04
C LEU A 27 39.94 7.99 29.97
N VAL A 28 40.73 7.84 31.03
CA VAL A 28 40.56 6.78 32.04
C VAL A 28 39.23 6.94 32.79
N ALA A 29 38.82 8.16 33.14
CA ALA A 29 37.53 8.42 33.77
C ALA A 29 36.34 8.08 32.85
N MET A 30 36.43 8.41 31.56
CA MET A 30 35.42 8.04 30.56
C MET A 30 35.31 6.51 30.37
N VAL A 31 36.46 5.82 30.26
CA VAL A 31 36.48 4.34 30.16
C VAL A 31 35.93 3.70 31.44
N GLY A 32 36.32 4.19 32.62
CA GLY A 32 35.80 3.72 33.90
C GLY A 32 34.28 3.89 34.02
N LEU A 33 33.76 5.04 33.63
CA LEU A 33 32.32 5.31 33.60
C LEU A 33 31.58 4.40 32.60
N SER A 34 32.15 4.13 31.42
CA SER A 34 31.57 3.15 30.48
C SER A 34 31.54 1.72 31.04
N VAL A 35 32.56 1.32 31.82
CA VAL A 35 32.60 0.01 32.47
C VAL A 35 31.59 -0.08 33.61
N ASP A 36 31.50 0.93 34.47
CA ASP A 36 30.56 0.93 35.60
C ASP A 36 29.11 1.00 35.14
N VAL A 37 28.78 1.85 34.15
CA VAL A 37 27.43 1.87 33.54
C VAL A 37 27.11 0.52 32.89
N GLY A 38 28.07 -0.11 32.20
CA GLY A 38 27.89 -1.44 31.62
C GLY A 38 27.64 -2.52 32.68
N ASN A 39 28.33 -2.45 33.82
CA ASN A 39 28.13 -3.38 34.94
C ASN A 39 26.77 -3.17 35.61
N THR A 40 26.40 -1.92 35.92
CA THR A 40 25.09 -1.59 36.50
C THR A 40 23.95 -2.01 35.59
N PHE A 41 24.04 -1.77 34.28
CA PHE A 41 23.04 -2.22 33.30
C PHE A 41 22.95 -3.75 33.23
N ASN A 42 24.05 -4.47 33.40
CA ASN A 42 24.05 -5.93 33.45
C ASN A 42 23.35 -6.47 34.71
N GLU A 43 23.65 -5.90 35.88
CA GLU A 43 22.96 -6.27 37.14
C GLU A 43 21.49 -5.83 37.14
N GLU A 44 21.13 -4.70 36.52
CA GLU A 44 19.73 -4.27 36.35
C GLU A 44 18.95 -5.26 35.47
N ARG A 45 19.50 -5.67 34.31
CA ARG A 45 18.89 -6.71 33.47
C ARG A 45 18.74 -8.04 34.20
N ARG A 46 19.71 -8.40 35.05
CA ARG A 46 19.67 -9.60 35.89
C ARG A 46 18.60 -9.49 36.98
N ALA A 47 18.47 -8.33 37.64
CA ALA A 47 17.43 -8.06 38.62
C ALA A 47 16.03 -8.13 37.99
N VAL A 48 15.84 -7.56 36.79
CA VAL A 48 14.58 -7.65 36.03
C VAL A 48 14.25 -9.10 35.65
N ALA A 49 15.21 -9.86 35.12
CA ALA A 49 15.02 -11.28 34.82
C ALA A 49 14.65 -12.10 36.07
N SER A 50 15.31 -11.82 37.20
CA SER A 50 15.06 -12.50 38.48
C SER A 50 13.70 -12.14 39.07
N ALA A 51 13.31 -10.86 39.05
CA ALA A 51 11.99 -10.40 39.49
C ALA A 51 10.86 -11.06 38.68
N ASN A 52 11.05 -11.17 37.36
CA ASN A 52 10.11 -11.84 36.44
C ASN A 52 9.96 -13.34 36.75
N ALA A 53 11.07 -14.05 36.97
CA ALA A 53 11.04 -15.44 37.39
C ALA A 53 10.42 -15.61 38.81
N ALA A 54 10.58 -14.61 39.68
CA ALA A 54 10.04 -14.63 41.03
C ALA A 54 8.54 -14.33 41.09
N SER A 55 8.02 -13.37 40.31
CA SER A 55 6.57 -13.12 40.21
C SER A 55 5.86 -14.34 39.62
N LEU A 56 6.42 -14.94 38.56
CA LEU A 56 5.95 -16.21 38.00
C LEU A 56 5.95 -17.35 39.05
N ALA A 57 7.01 -17.50 39.84
CA ALA A 57 7.08 -18.52 40.88
C ALA A 57 6.02 -18.29 41.99
N GLY A 58 5.86 -17.05 42.43
CA GLY A 58 4.82 -16.66 43.40
C GLY A 58 3.40 -16.92 42.89
N MET A 59 3.08 -16.49 41.66
CA MET A 59 1.75 -16.73 41.10
C MET A 59 1.50 -18.22 40.81
N ASN A 60 2.52 -18.99 40.42
CA ASN A 60 2.41 -20.44 40.34
C ASN A 60 2.13 -21.09 41.70
N ALA A 61 2.70 -20.58 42.80
CA ALA A 61 2.37 -21.06 44.14
C ALA A 61 0.90 -20.76 44.49
N VAL A 62 0.40 -19.55 44.20
CA VAL A 62 -1.02 -19.18 44.37
C VAL A 62 -1.95 -20.12 43.58
N ILE A 63 -1.68 -20.34 42.29
CA ILE A 63 -2.52 -21.19 41.41
C ILE A 63 -2.47 -22.67 41.81
N ARG A 64 -1.35 -23.16 42.36
CA ARG A 64 -1.19 -24.57 42.79
C ARG A 64 -1.84 -24.86 44.14
N SER A 65 -1.78 -23.91 45.08
CA SER A 65 -2.30 -24.13 46.44
C SER A 65 -3.82 -24.00 46.56
N GLY A 66 -4.46 -23.21 45.68
CA GLY A 66 -5.91 -23.00 45.70
C GLY A 66 -6.42 -22.39 47.02
N ASP A 67 -7.69 -22.61 47.35
CA ASP A 67 -8.41 -21.99 48.47
C ASP A 67 -7.90 -22.37 49.89
N LEU A 68 -6.84 -23.17 50.00
CA LEU A 68 -6.27 -23.67 51.26
C LEU A 68 -4.76 -23.37 51.41
N GLY A 69 -4.21 -22.46 50.60
CA GLY A 69 -2.80 -22.08 50.62
C GLY A 69 -2.42 -21.07 51.71
N MET A 70 -1.13 -21.05 52.09
CA MET A 70 -0.57 -20.10 53.06
C MET A 70 0.40 -19.09 52.42
N ASN A 71 0.37 -17.84 52.86
CA ASN A 71 1.19 -16.72 52.39
C ASN A 71 2.71 -17.03 52.43
N VAL A 72 3.19 -17.67 53.50
CA VAL A 72 4.60 -18.12 53.62
C VAL A 72 5.06 -19.01 52.47
N GLN A 73 4.18 -19.86 51.90
CA GLN A 73 4.54 -20.72 50.75
C GLN A 73 4.80 -19.91 49.48
N VAL A 74 4.07 -18.80 49.32
CA VAL A 74 4.24 -17.87 48.19
C VAL A 74 5.51 -17.04 48.38
N TYR A 75 5.76 -16.56 49.60
CA TYR A 75 7.00 -15.85 49.94
C TYR A 75 8.25 -16.72 49.73
N ASP A 76 8.25 -17.97 50.20
CA ASP A 76 9.36 -18.91 50.02
C ASP A 76 9.61 -19.26 48.55
N ALA A 77 8.54 -19.37 47.73
CA ALA A 77 8.66 -19.57 46.28
C ALA A 77 9.32 -18.38 45.57
N ILE A 78 8.97 -17.14 45.97
CA ILE A 78 9.58 -15.90 45.46
C ILE A 78 11.07 -15.85 45.84
N VAL A 79 11.40 -16.03 47.12
CA VAL A 79 12.79 -15.97 47.62
C VAL A 79 13.66 -17.09 47.03
N SER A 80 13.13 -18.31 46.90
CA SER A 80 13.82 -19.42 46.25
C SER A 80 14.14 -19.13 44.78
N SER A 81 13.21 -18.50 44.05
CA SER A 81 13.42 -18.08 42.65
C SER A 81 14.48 -16.98 42.52
N LEU A 82 14.49 -15.99 43.41
CA LEU A 82 15.50 -14.93 43.43
C LEU A 82 16.91 -15.47 43.72
N ASN A 83 17.03 -16.32 44.74
CA ASN A 83 18.29 -16.98 45.09
C ASN A 83 18.79 -17.92 43.96
N ALA A 84 17.89 -18.62 43.25
CA ALA A 84 18.25 -19.47 42.11
C ALA A 84 18.80 -18.68 40.91
N ASN A 85 18.38 -17.43 40.72
CA ASN A 85 18.97 -16.50 39.74
C ASN A 85 20.21 -15.75 40.30
N GLY A 86 20.57 -16.03 41.55
CA GLY A 86 21.73 -15.48 42.25
C GLY A 86 21.59 -14.00 42.61
N VAL A 87 20.36 -13.56 42.92
CA VAL A 87 20.06 -12.27 43.54
C VAL A 87 19.81 -12.50 45.02
N GLU A 88 20.74 -12.04 45.88
CA GLU A 88 20.61 -12.18 47.33
C GLU A 88 19.66 -11.13 47.91
N VAL A 89 18.65 -11.59 48.64
CA VAL A 89 17.61 -10.75 49.24
C VAL A 89 17.96 -10.48 50.71
N ALA A 90 17.88 -9.22 51.13
CA ALA A 90 18.04 -8.84 52.53
C ALA A 90 16.91 -9.48 53.39
N PRO A 91 17.21 -10.03 54.60
CA PRO A 91 16.18 -10.58 55.47
C PRO A 91 15.06 -9.57 55.76
N HIS A 92 13.81 -10.02 55.76
CA HIS A 92 12.66 -9.14 55.90
C HIS A 92 12.76 -8.21 57.14
N GLY A 93 12.65 -6.91 56.92
CA GLY A 93 12.78 -5.88 57.95
C GLY A 93 14.22 -5.45 58.29
N GLN A 94 15.24 -5.95 57.60
CA GLN A 94 16.64 -5.55 57.77
C GLN A 94 17.15 -4.69 56.59
N ALA A 95 18.13 -3.83 56.86
CA ALA A 95 18.78 -3.04 55.81
C ALA A 95 19.71 -3.94 54.96
N PRO A 96 19.79 -3.74 53.64
CA PRO A 96 20.66 -4.52 52.76
C PRO A 96 22.14 -4.28 53.09
N THR A 97 22.95 -5.33 52.96
CA THR A 97 24.41 -5.25 53.13
C THR A 97 25.13 -5.73 51.87
N GLY A 98 26.10 -4.94 51.38
CA GLY A 98 26.75 -5.21 50.09
C GLY A 98 25.75 -5.16 48.93
N ASN A 99 25.85 -6.11 47.99
CA ASN A 99 24.99 -6.19 46.80
C ASN A 99 23.60 -6.81 47.06
N GLN A 100 23.15 -6.86 48.32
CA GLN A 100 21.81 -7.38 48.65
C GLN A 100 20.72 -6.42 48.19
N VAL A 101 19.59 -6.97 47.71
CA VAL A 101 18.41 -6.19 47.35
C VAL A 101 17.31 -6.32 48.40
N VAL A 102 16.52 -5.25 48.57
CA VAL A 102 15.27 -5.23 49.33
C VAL A 102 14.17 -5.81 48.44
N LEU A 103 13.53 -6.87 48.92
CA LEU A 103 12.33 -7.46 48.32
C LEU A 103 11.07 -6.85 48.94
N GLN A 104 10.20 -6.30 48.11
CA GLN A 104 8.80 -6.06 48.43
C GLN A 104 7.93 -6.85 47.46
N ALA A 105 7.00 -7.66 47.98
CA ALA A 105 6.09 -8.45 47.17
C ALA A 105 4.65 -8.23 47.66
N SER A 106 3.67 -8.22 46.78
CA SER A 106 2.29 -7.84 47.09
C SER A 106 1.23 -8.59 46.27
N TYR A 107 0.04 -8.74 46.85
CA TYR A 107 -1.14 -9.29 46.18
C TYR A 107 -2.02 -8.18 45.62
N LEU A 108 -2.47 -8.35 44.37
CA LEU A 108 -3.36 -7.43 43.68
C LEU A 108 -4.66 -8.16 43.24
N ASP A 109 -5.76 -7.42 43.22
CA ASP A 109 -7.04 -7.87 42.64
C ASP A 109 -6.94 -8.03 41.10
N PRO A 110 -7.93 -8.64 40.43
CA PRO A 110 -7.95 -8.75 38.96
C PRO A 110 -8.03 -7.41 38.21
N GLN A 111 -8.18 -6.29 38.93
CA GLN A 111 -8.19 -4.92 38.42
C GLN A 111 -6.85 -4.19 38.70
N GLY A 112 -5.85 -4.87 39.27
CA GLY A 112 -4.51 -4.35 39.54
C GLY A 112 -4.37 -3.50 40.81
N ARG A 113 -5.33 -3.55 41.74
CA ARG A 113 -5.33 -2.78 42.99
C ARG A 113 -4.91 -3.66 44.17
N SER A 114 -4.23 -3.08 45.16
CA SER A 114 -3.85 -3.82 46.39
C SER A 114 -5.09 -4.28 47.16
N LEU A 115 -5.09 -5.54 47.62
CA LEU A 115 -6.19 -6.12 48.36
C LEU A 115 -6.33 -5.54 49.78
N GLU A 116 -7.56 -5.28 50.20
CA GLU A 116 -7.86 -4.67 51.49
C GLU A 116 -7.63 -5.67 52.64
N GLY A 117 -6.75 -5.32 53.59
CA GLY A 117 -6.46 -6.10 54.79
C GLY A 117 -5.10 -6.80 54.83
N MET A 118 -4.55 -7.23 53.69
CA MET A 118 -3.17 -7.75 53.56
C MET A 118 -2.61 -7.45 52.16
N PRO A 119 -1.99 -6.27 51.94
CA PRO A 119 -1.43 -5.94 50.63
C PRO A 119 -0.10 -6.67 50.34
N ASP A 120 0.73 -6.91 51.36
CA ASP A 120 2.08 -7.45 51.21
C ASP A 120 2.16 -8.99 51.43
N ILE A 121 2.99 -9.65 50.62
CA ILE A 121 3.37 -11.05 50.73
C ILE A 121 4.53 -11.14 51.72
N LEU A 122 4.31 -11.83 52.85
CA LEU A 122 5.19 -11.81 54.01
C LEU A 122 5.52 -13.24 54.49
N PRO A 123 6.65 -13.46 55.19
CA PRO A 123 7.01 -14.75 55.78
C PRO A 123 6.19 -15.04 57.05
N LEU A 124 4.86 -15.01 56.93
CA LEU A 124 3.90 -15.19 58.02
C LEU A 124 2.90 -16.30 57.63
N THR A 125 2.46 -17.08 58.63
CA THR A 125 1.45 -18.13 58.46
C THR A 125 0.05 -17.53 58.49
N THR A 126 -0.32 -16.85 57.41
CA THR A 126 -1.68 -16.36 57.13
C THR A 126 -2.20 -17.04 55.87
N ASP A 127 -3.52 -17.17 55.74
CA ASP A 127 -4.13 -17.71 54.53
C ASP A 127 -3.89 -16.76 53.34
N ILE A 128 -3.87 -17.30 52.12
CA ILE A 128 -3.82 -16.48 50.89
C ILE A 128 -5.18 -15.76 50.75
N PRO A 129 -5.20 -14.44 50.46
CA PRO A 129 -6.46 -13.72 50.25
C PRO A 129 -7.31 -14.31 49.11
N ASN A 130 -8.63 -14.29 49.27
CA ASN A 130 -9.53 -14.58 48.15
C ASN A 130 -9.42 -13.49 47.08
N ASN A 131 -9.65 -13.86 45.81
CA ASN A 131 -9.63 -12.95 44.65
C ASN A 131 -8.25 -12.32 44.33
N VAL A 132 -7.15 -13.07 44.45
CA VAL A 132 -5.84 -12.67 43.91
C VAL A 132 -5.83 -12.79 42.39
N GLY A 133 -5.79 -11.64 41.70
CA GLY A 133 -5.61 -11.56 40.26
C GLY A 133 -4.14 -11.57 39.83
N PHE A 134 -3.28 -10.86 40.58
CA PHE A 134 -1.85 -10.78 40.29
C PHE A 134 -0.96 -10.83 41.55
N VAL A 135 0.26 -11.30 41.37
CA VAL A 135 1.39 -11.18 42.30
C VAL A 135 2.38 -10.17 41.72
N GLN A 136 2.71 -9.13 42.49
CA GLN A 136 3.77 -8.17 42.18
C GLN A 136 5.02 -8.50 42.99
N VAL A 137 6.19 -8.39 42.35
CA VAL A 137 7.52 -8.48 42.98
C VAL A 137 8.31 -7.24 42.59
N SER A 138 8.81 -6.53 43.60
CA SER A 138 9.68 -5.36 43.49
C SER A 138 11.01 -5.64 44.19
N LEU A 139 12.10 -5.35 43.49
CA LEU A 139 13.47 -5.40 43.99
C LEU A 139 14.06 -3.98 43.94
N SER A 140 14.74 -3.56 44.99
CA SER A 140 15.50 -2.31 45.00
C SER A 140 16.82 -2.47 45.75
N GLY A 141 17.89 -1.84 45.28
CA GLY A 141 19.20 -1.93 45.90
C GLY A 141 20.23 -1.05 45.20
N ASN A 142 21.47 -1.10 45.65
CA ASN A 142 22.59 -0.37 45.05
C ASN A 142 23.68 -1.36 44.62
N VAL A 143 24.35 -1.07 43.51
CA VAL A 143 25.49 -1.83 42.99
C VAL A 143 26.76 -1.01 43.17
N ASP A 144 27.78 -1.60 43.79
CA ASP A 144 29.10 -0.98 43.97
C ASP A 144 29.75 -0.61 42.62
N THR A 145 30.31 0.59 42.52
CA THR A 145 31.10 1.02 41.34
C THR A 145 32.59 0.74 41.52
N TYR A 146 33.27 0.38 40.44
CA TYR A 146 34.70 0.08 40.44
C TYR A 146 35.54 1.33 40.19
N PHE A 147 35.14 2.21 39.27
CA PHE A 147 35.91 3.39 38.86
C PHE A 147 35.25 4.72 39.24
N ALA A 148 33.91 4.82 39.22
CA ALA A 148 33.16 6.02 39.59
C ALA A 148 33.37 6.40 41.07
N ARG A 149 33.74 5.43 41.91
CA ARG A 149 34.23 5.64 43.28
C ARG A 149 35.42 6.60 43.36
N VAL A 150 36.26 6.68 42.31
CA VAL A 150 37.39 7.62 42.22
C VAL A 150 36.92 9.07 42.02
N VAL A 151 35.74 9.29 41.43
CA VAL A 151 35.10 10.61 41.29
C VAL A 151 34.01 10.87 42.34
N GLY A 152 33.95 10.05 43.40
CA GLY A 152 33.08 10.25 44.56
C GLY A 152 31.72 9.55 44.52
N GLN A 153 31.41 8.78 43.47
CA GLN A 153 30.16 8.02 43.34
C GLN A 153 30.43 6.53 43.63
N SER A 154 30.27 6.09 44.87
CA SER A 154 30.64 4.74 45.35
C SER A 154 29.80 3.59 44.81
N ASP A 155 28.57 3.91 44.41
CA ASP A 155 27.48 2.98 44.11
C ASP A 155 26.46 3.61 43.13
N LEU A 156 25.66 2.77 42.47
CA LEU A 156 24.58 3.18 41.57
C LEU A 156 23.29 2.40 41.91
N PRO A 157 22.12 3.06 41.94
CA PRO A 157 20.86 2.39 42.27
C PRO A 157 20.39 1.46 41.16
N ILE A 158 19.78 0.34 41.53
CA ILE A 158 19.06 -0.59 40.66
C ILE A 158 17.64 -0.82 41.20
N SER A 159 16.69 -0.99 40.30
CA SER A 159 15.30 -1.33 40.65
C SER A 159 14.68 -2.23 39.59
N ALA A 160 13.91 -3.22 40.01
CA ALA A 160 13.20 -4.13 39.11
C ALA A 160 11.79 -4.42 39.65
N ASN A 161 10.78 -4.19 38.81
CA ASN A 161 9.38 -4.50 39.12
C ASN A 161 8.85 -5.53 38.12
N ALA A 162 8.18 -6.56 38.62
CA ALA A 162 7.63 -7.66 37.84
C ALA A 162 6.26 -8.08 38.37
N TYR A 163 5.39 -8.55 37.48
CA TYR A 163 4.02 -8.95 37.79
C TYR A 163 3.74 -10.31 37.15
N ALA A 164 2.84 -11.08 37.75
CA ALA A 164 2.34 -12.33 37.17
C ALA A 164 0.88 -12.51 37.59
N GLY A 165 0.07 -13.10 36.72
CA GLY A 165 -1.39 -13.20 36.88
C GLY A 165 -1.98 -14.33 36.04
N GLN A 166 -3.29 -14.30 35.83
CA GLN A 166 -4.04 -15.40 35.20
C GLN A 166 -4.33 -15.10 33.69
N CYS A 167 -4.09 -16.05 32.77
CA CYS A 167 -4.25 -15.90 31.30
C CYS A 167 -5.71 -16.09 30.78
N SER A 168 -6.16 -15.39 29.73
CA SER A 168 -7.56 -15.50 29.22
C SER A 168 -7.87 -16.74 28.34
N MET A 169 -9.15 -17.14 28.28
CA MET A 169 -9.61 -18.38 27.61
C MET A 169 -9.71 -18.26 26.08
N GLY A 170 -8.59 -18.48 25.39
CA GLY A 170 -8.56 -18.83 23.95
C GLY A 170 -7.47 -19.87 23.60
N GLN A 171 -6.69 -20.28 24.61
CA GLN A 171 -5.56 -21.19 24.58
C GLN A 171 -5.75 -22.20 25.72
N GLY A 172 -5.45 -23.48 25.47
CA GLY A 172 -5.57 -24.57 26.43
C GLY A 172 -6.94 -25.28 26.47
N VAL A 173 -7.88 -24.97 25.56
CA VAL A 173 -9.12 -25.74 25.38
C VAL A 173 -8.94 -26.75 24.26
N TYR A 174 -9.07 -28.04 24.57
CA TYR A 174 -8.76 -29.13 23.66
C TYR A 174 -10.02 -29.87 23.17
N PRO A 175 -9.99 -30.44 21.95
CA PRO A 175 -11.15 -31.08 21.30
C PRO A 175 -11.40 -32.51 21.81
N ILE A 176 -11.35 -32.70 23.13
CA ILE A 176 -11.60 -33.97 23.81
C ILE A 176 -12.72 -33.71 24.83
N ALA A 177 -13.91 -34.24 24.57
CA ALA A 177 -15.06 -34.12 25.46
C ALA A 177 -15.10 -35.31 26.43
N VAL A 178 -15.37 -35.08 27.72
CA VAL A 178 -15.42 -36.12 28.77
C VAL A 178 -16.84 -36.23 29.34
N ALA A 179 -17.33 -37.45 29.54
CA ALA A 179 -18.69 -37.67 30.09
C ALA A 179 -18.77 -37.26 31.57
N LYS A 180 -19.82 -36.52 31.95
CA LYS A 180 -20.05 -36.05 33.33
C LYS A 180 -20.16 -37.18 34.36
N SER A 181 -20.50 -38.39 33.94
CA SER A 181 -20.53 -39.62 34.77
C SER A 181 -19.16 -39.98 35.38
N ASN A 182 -18.06 -39.53 34.78
CA ASN A 182 -16.69 -39.80 35.26
C ASN A 182 -16.20 -38.85 36.36
N ILE A 183 -17.06 -37.95 36.83
CA ILE A 183 -16.71 -36.85 37.72
C ILE A 183 -17.63 -36.89 38.95
N ASP A 184 -17.05 -36.84 40.14
CA ASP A 184 -17.78 -36.74 41.41
C ASP A 184 -17.01 -35.84 42.38
N GLY A 185 -17.69 -34.87 43.01
CA GLY A 185 -17.14 -34.05 44.10
C GLY A 185 -15.81 -33.32 43.83
N GLY A 186 -15.47 -32.99 42.57
CA GLY A 186 -14.18 -32.38 42.22
C GLY A 186 -13.03 -33.38 42.03
N GLN A 187 -13.35 -34.67 41.87
CA GLN A 187 -12.43 -35.79 41.65
C GLN A 187 -12.95 -36.72 40.52
N MET A 188 -12.11 -37.67 40.06
CA MET A 188 -12.57 -38.73 39.16
C MET A 188 -13.47 -39.70 39.94
N SER A 189 -14.69 -39.94 39.43
CA SER A 189 -15.69 -40.77 40.08
C SER A 189 -15.21 -42.22 40.20
N ARG A 190 -15.46 -42.85 41.36
CA ARG A 190 -15.16 -44.26 41.57
C ARG A 190 -16.16 -45.12 40.78
N PRO A 191 -15.74 -46.17 40.07
CA PRO A 191 -16.66 -47.10 39.42
C PRO A 191 -17.71 -47.67 40.40
N VAL A 192 -18.91 -47.94 39.90
CA VAL A 192 -20.01 -48.54 40.68
C VAL A 192 -20.67 -49.66 39.86
N PRO A 193 -20.55 -50.93 40.27
CA PRO A 193 -19.75 -51.42 41.41
C PRO A 193 -18.24 -51.16 41.20
N PRO A 194 -17.44 -51.00 42.28
CA PRO A 194 -16.00 -50.71 42.16
C PRO A 194 -15.15 -51.85 41.58
N ASP A 195 -15.68 -53.07 41.63
CA ASP A 195 -15.04 -54.30 41.19
C ASP A 195 -16.21 -55.19 40.69
N ALA A 196 -16.54 -55.04 39.41
CA ALA A 196 -17.67 -55.68 38.75
C ALA A 196 -17.38 -57.14 38.36
N ASN A 197 -16.10 -57.48 38.18
CA ASN A 197 -15.64 -58.83 37.87
C ASN A 197 -15.30 -59.65 39.15
N ASN A 198 -15.19 -58.97 40.30
CA ASN A 198 -14.88 -59.48 41.63
C ASN A 198 -13.46 -60.10 41.75
N ASP A 199 -12.47 -59.53 41.06
CA ASP A 199 -11.07 -59.99 41.04
C ASP A 199 -10.17 -59.36 42.14
N GLY A 200 -10.68 -58.36 42.86
CA GLY A 200 -9.98 -57.65 43.93
C GLY A 200 -9.15 -56.44 43.48
N ILE A 201 -9.14 -56.13 42.19
CA ILE A 201 -8.64 -54.88 41.61
C ILE A 201 -9.84 -53.95 41.39
N ILE A 202 -9.66 -52.64 41.58
CA ILE A 202 -10.72 -51.67 41.26
C ILE A 202 -10.74 -51.49 39.75
N ASP A 203 -11.92 -51.63 39.14
CA ASP A 203 -12.12 -51.47 37.70
C ASP A 203 -11.66 -50.08 37.20
N ASP A 204 -11.46 -49.98 35.89
CA ASP A 204 -11.03 -48.76 35.20
C ASP A 204 -9.75 -48.12 35.78
N GLY A 205 -8.90 -48.92 36.43
CA GLY A 205 -7.63 -48.47 37.01
C GLY A 205 -7.77 -47.40 38.10
N TRP A 206 -8.96 -47.22 38.68
CA TRP A 206 -9.23 -46.13 39.61
C TRP A 206 -8.33 -46.22 40.84
N ARG A 207 -7.59 -45.14 41.12
CA ARG A 207 -6.64 -45.08 42.25
C ARG A 207 -6.44 -43.68 42.79
N THR A 208 -6.14 -43.58 44.08
CA THR A 208 -5.60 -42.35 44.70
C THR A 208 -4.10 -42.26 44.43
N ILE A 209 -3.64 -41.09 43.98
CA ILE A 209 -2.24 -40.80 43.72
C ILE A 209 -1.54 -40.52 45.06
N ASN A 210 -0.50 -41.30 45.37
CA ASN A 210 0.16 -41.26 46.68
C ASN A 210 1.42 -40.37 46.74
N SER A 211 1.91 -39.86 45.60
CA SER A 211 3.13 -39.05 45.52
C SER A 211 3.18 -38.22 44.24
N GLY A 212 4.09 -37.24 44.18
CA GLY A 212 4.22 -36.34 43.03
C GLY A 212 3.24 -35.15 43.04
N PRO A 213 3.15 -34.38 41.94
CA PRO A 213 2.41 -33.11 41.90
C PRO A 213 0.89 -33.23 42.05
N TYR A 214 0.35 -34.45 41.95
CA TYR A 214 -1.10 -34.73 42.05
C TYR A 214 -1.45 -35.62 43.27
N ALA A 215 -0.55 -35.69 44.27
CA ALA A 215 -0.79 -36.47 45.48
C ALA A 215 -2.13 -36.08 46.16
N GLY A 216 -2.92 -37.08 46.56
CA GLY A 216 -4.26 -36.90 47.13
C GLY A 216 -5.40 -36.75 46.10
N ARG A 217 -5.11 -36.69 44.79
CA ARG A 217 -6.14 -36.74 43.72
C ARG A 217 -6.40 -38.17 43.27
N THR A 218 -7.53 -38.40 42.61
CA THR A 218 -7.89 -39.69 42.00
C THR A 218 -7.62 -39.68 40.50
N ALA A 219 -7.10 -40.79 39.98
CA ALA A 219 -6.97 -41.07 38.55
C ALA A 219 -7.91 -42.21 38.16
N ARG A 220 -8.37 -42.25 36.89
CA ARG A 220 -9.19 -43.33 36.31
C ARG A 220 -8.97 -43.39 34.80
N TYR A 221 -9.13 -44.58 34.22
CA TYR A 221 -9.21 -44.81 32.79
C TYR A 221 -10.57 -44.34 32.24
N VAL A 222 -10.51 -43.52 31.19
CA VAL A 222 -11.67 -42.98 30.48
C VAL A 222 -11.65 -43.57 29.08
N TYR A 223 -12.68 -44.35 28.70
CA TYR A 223 -12.70 -45.11 27.45
C TYR A 223 -13.39 -44.39 26.30
N MET A 224 -12.92 -44.60 25.07
CA MET A 224 -13.53 -44.00 23.87
C MET A 224 -14.87 -44.67 23.48
N ARG A 225 -15.10 -45.91 23.93
CA ARG A 225 -16.34 -46.67 23.71
C ARG A 225 -16.68 -47.51 24.93
N GLU A 226 -17.96 -47.64 25.24
CA GLU A 226 -18.46 -48.54 26.28
C GLU A 226 -19.66 -49.29 25.75
N ASN A 227 -19.62 -50.62 25.77
CA ASN A 227 -20.73 -51.51 25.38
C ASN A 227 -21.44 -51.17 24.05
N ALA A 228 -20.67 -50.70 23.06
CA ALA A 228 -21.08 -50.27 21.71
C ALA A 228 -21.73 -48.87 21.59
N GLU A 229 -21.91 -48.13 22.68
CA GLU A 229 -22.28 -46.70 22.68
C GLU A 229 -21.04 -45.79 22.56
N PRO A 230 -21.21 -44.48 22.24
CA PRO A 230 -20.18 -43.47 22.49
C PRO A 230 -19.72 -43.56 23.96
N GLY A 231 -18.41 -43.69 24.18
CA GLY A 231 -17.88 -44.04 25.50
C GLY A 231 -17.84 -42.89 26.50
N SER A 232 -17.02 -43.08 27.51
CA SER A 232 -16.73 -42.11 28.57
C SER A 232 -15.96 -40.85 28.11
N PHE A 233 -15.37 -40.86 26.92
CA PHE A 233 -14.90 -39.65 26.22
C PHE A 233 -15.11 -39.75 24.70
N GLY A 234 -15.09 -38.59 24.03
CA GLY A 234 -15.12 -38.50 22.56
C GLY A 234 -14.25 -37.36 22.03
N PHE A 235 -13.75 -37.51 20.80
CA PHE A 235 -13.15 -36.38 20.08
C PHE A 235 -14.25 -35.53 19.44
N ILE A 236 -14.07 -34.21 19.49
CA ILE A 236 -14.99 -33.22 18.92
C ILE A 236 -14.30 -32.39 17.84
N ARG A 237 -15.05 -31.56 17.12
CA ARG A 237 -14.54 -30.60 16.13
C ARG A 237 -15.27 -29.27 16.29
N TRP A 238 -14.52 -28.18 16.22
CA TRP A 238 -15.08 -26.83 16.38
C TRP A 238 -15.82 -26.34 15.13
N MET A 239 -15.46 -26.83 13.95
CA MET A 239 -16.04 -26.42 12.67
C MET A 239 -16.78 -27.57 11.99
N ASP A 240 -17.84 -27.26 11.24
CA ASP A 240 -18.58 -28.26 10.45
C ASP A 240 -17.97 -28.52 9.06
N GLY A 241 -17.59 -27.45 8.35
CA GLY A 241 -17.08 -27.54 6.98
C GLY A 241 -15.58 -27.87 6.91
N GLN A 242 -14.76 -26.82 6.87
CA GLN A 242 -13.30 -26.93 6.79
C GLN A 242 -12.65 -26.56 8.13
N GLY A 243 -11.57 -27.26 8.46
CA GLY A 243 -10.73 -26.96 9.61
C GLY A 243 -9.58 -25.99 9.29
N GLN A 244 -8.71 -25.83 10.27
CA GLN A 244 -7.50 -24.99 10.26
C GLN A 244 -6.57 -25.24 9.07
N GLY A 245 -6.39 -26.49 8.65
CA GLY A 245 -5.59 -26.87 7.49
C GLY A 245 -6.33 -26.79 6.15
N GLY A 246 -7.55 -26.24 6.12
CA GLY A 246 -8.41 -26.19 4.93
C GLY A 246 -8.98 -27.54 4.50
N SER A 247 -8.68 -28.62 5.22
CA SER A 247 -9.27 -29.95 4.98
C SER A 247 -10.62 -30.07 5.67
N ASN A 248 -11.38 -31.12 5.37
CA ASN A 248 -12.66 -31.36 6.06
C ASN A 248 -12.42 -31.45 7.57
N ALA A 249 -13.21 -30.71 8.36
CA ALA A 249 -13.04 -30.60 9.81
C ALA A 249 -13.25 -31.92 10.59
N ASN A 250 -13.87 -32.92 9.96
CA ASN A 250 -14.03 -34.29 10.47
C ASN A 250 -12.84 -35.21 10.11
N SER A 251 -11.78 -34.68 9.47
CA SER A 251 -10.62 -35.48 9.08
C SER A 251 -9.63 -35.71 10.23
N ALA A 252 -8.94 -36.85 10.17
CA ALA A 252 -7.86 -37.19 11.10
C ALA A 252 -6.73 -36.13 11.17
N GLN A 253 -6.48 -35.44 10.05
CA GLN A 253 -5.45 -34.39 9.97
C GLN A 253 -5.87 -33.13 10.73
N GLU A 254 -7.11 -32.66 10.55
CA GLU A 254 -7.62 -31.51 11.31
C GLU A 254 -7.69 -31.81 12.82
N LEU A 255 -8.01 -33.05 13.20
CA LEU A 255 -8.00 -33.47 14.60
C LEU A 255 -6.57 -33.48 15.20
N ALA A 256 -5.56 -33.88 14.44
CA ALA A 256 -4.16 -33.79 14.88
C ALA A 256 -3.71 -32.33 15.09
N LEU A 257 -4.12 -31.43 14.20
CA LEU A 257 -3.83 -30.00 14.32
C LEU A 257 -4.57 -29.38 15.51
N SER A 258 -5.81 -29.77 15.80
CA SER A 258 -6.62 -29.21 16.89
C SER A 258 -6.25 -29.70 18.29
N VAL A 259 -5.58 -30.85 18.41
CA VAL A 259 -5.01 -31.32 19.69
C VAL A 259 -3.62 -30.74 19.94
N ARG A 260 -2.90 -30.25 18.91
CA ARG A 260 -1.51 -29.78 19.04
C ARG A 260 -1.38 -28.49 19.84
N GLY A 261 -0.34 -28.41 20.67
CA GLY A 261 0.14 -27.15 21.26
C GLY A 261 -0.80 -26.64 22.34
N GLU A 262 -1.53 -25.56 22.06
CA GLU A 262 -2.51 -24.98 22.99
C GLU A 262 -3.96 -25.20 22.52
N GLY A 263 -4.17 -26.09 21.55
CA GLY A 263 -5.46 -26.26 20.87
C GLY A 263 -5.78 -25.11 19.90
N ASN A 264 -6.94 -25.18 19.25
CA ASN A 264 -7.30 -24.26 18.15
C ASN A 264 -8.75 -23.73 18.20
N LEU A 265 -9.40 -23.70 19.37
CA LEU A 265 -10.75 -23.13 19.50
C LEU A 265 -10.81 -21.65 19.06
N SER A 266 -9.72 -20.90 19.22
CA SER A 266 -9.58 -19.51 18.77
C SER A 266 -9.69 -19.28 17.26
N TRP A 267 -9.80 -20.35 16.46
CA TRP A 267 -9.89 -20.29 14.99
C TRP A 267 -11.33 -20.19 14.47
N GLY A 268 -12.32 -20.37 15.36
CA GLY A 268 -13.74 -20.33 15.02
C GLY A 268 -14.51 -21.50 15.62
N PHE A 269 -15.81 -21.31 15.77
CA PHE A 269 -16.74 -22.30 16.29
C PHE A 269 -18.05 -22.27 15.50
N ASN A 270 -18.54 -23.45 15.13
CA ASN A 270 -19.84 -23.69 14.53
C ASN A 270 -20.62 -24.65 15.42
N GLU A 271 -21.82 -24.25 15.80
CA GLU A 271 -22.75 -25.08 16.56
C GLU A 271 -23.19 -26.33 15.79
N ALA A 272 -23.18 -27.47 16.47
CA ALA A 272 -23.99 -28.60 16.04
C ALA A 272 -25.46 -28.28 16.30
N ARG A 273 -26.33 -28.90 15.50
CA ARG A 273 -27.78 -28.89 15.74
C ARG A 273 -28.11 -29.53 17.09
N GLU A 274 -29.14 -29.06 17.79
CA GLU A 274 -29.61 -29.70 19.03
C GLU A 274 -30.48 -30.94 18.81
N GLU A 275 -30.55 -31.80 19.81
CA GLU A 275 -31.42 -32.97 19.84
C GLU A 275 -32.89 -32.60 19.63
N GLY A 276 -33.51 -33.15 18.57
CA GLY A 276 -34.92 -32.93 18.22
C GLY A 276 -35.18 -31.80 17.21
N ALA A 277 -34.16 -31.02 16.81
CA ALA A 277 -34.31 -29.95 15.85
C ALA A 277 -34.54 -30.45 14.39
N PRO A 278 -35.39 -29.76 13.59
CA PRO A 278 -35.59 -30.09 12.18
C PRO A 278 -34.30 -30.08 11.35
N ARG A 279 -34.27 -30.87 10.27
CA ARG A 279 -33.07 -30.96 9.42
C ARG A 279 -32.81 -29.62 8.72
N GLY A 280 -31.60 -29.07 8.91
CA GLY A 280 -31.22 -27.75 8.39
C GLY A 280 -31.55 -26.57 9.31
N GLN A 281 -32.02 -26.83 10.54
CA GLN A 281 -32.14 -25.85 11.61
C GLN A 281 -31.23 -26.25 12.77
N LEU A 282 -30.66 -25.29 13.49
CA LEU A 282 -29.87 -25.57 14.69
C LEU A 282 -30.73 -25.89 15.90
N ASN A 283 -31.95 -25.35 15.96
CA ASN A 283 -32.84 -25.39 17.11
C ASN A 283 -34.20 -26.06 16.81
N ALA A 284 -34.76 -26.67 17.85
CA ALA A 284 -36.10 -27.23 17.90
C ALA A 284 -37.13 -26.14 18.22
N GLU A 285 -38.39 -26.44 17.91
CA GLU A 285 -39.50 -25.50 18.07
C GLU A 285 -39.68 -25.11 19.55
N GLY A 286 -39.39 -23.84 19.87
CA GLY A 286 -39.45 -23.29 21.23
C GLY A 286 -38.11 -23.19 21.98
N SER A 287 -36.99 -23.62 21.38
CA SER A 287 -35.66 -23.49 22.00
C SER A 287 -35.01 -22.12 21.75
N THR A 288 -34.24 -21.66 22.73
CA THR A 288 -33.41 -20.44 22.68
C THR A 288 -31.97 -20.72 22.21
N TYR A 289 -31.70 -21.92 21.72
CA TYR A 289 -30.41 -22.32 21.18
C TYR A 289 -30.16 -21.74 19.77
N PRO A 290 -28.92 -21.37 19.40
CA PRO A 290 -27.76 -21.16 20.27
C PRO A 290 -27.84 -19.85 21.05
N SER A 291 -27.31 -19.87 22.28
CA SER A 291 -27.43 -18.73 23.20
C SER A 291 -26.53 -17.54 22.82
N ARG A 292 -25.37 -17.83 22.21
CA ARG A 292 -24.46 -16.86 21.58
C ARG A 292 -23.85 -17.49 20.32
N PRO A 293 -24.41 -17.20 19.12
CA PRO A 293 -23.94 -17.79 17.87
C PRO A 293 -22.44 -17.53 17.62
N GLY A 294 -21.69 -18.58 17.30
CA GLY A 294 -20.26 -18.53 16.99
C GLY A 294 -19.32 -18.53 18.20
N GLU A 295 -19.85 -18.67 19.42
CA GLU A 295 -19.08 -18.81 20.66
C GLU A 295 -19.41 -20.16 21.32
N LEU A 296 -18.42 -20.83 21.92
CA LEU A 296 -18.65 -22.08 22.65
C LEU A 296 -19.06 -21.78 24.11
N ASN A 297 -20.29 -22.09 24.48
CA ASN A 297 -20.85 -21.85 25.83
C ASN A 297 -21.33 -23.14 26.51
N GLU A 298 -21.64 -23.03 27.80
CA GLU A 298 -22.38 -24.06 28.53
C GLU A 298 -23.81 -24.20 27.97
N GLY A 299 -24.21 -25.43 27.66
CA GLY A 299 -25.47 -25.77 27.04
C GLY A 299 -25.38 -26.05 25.53
N ASP A 300 -24.28 -25.66 24.88
CA ASP A 300 -24.16 -25.76 23.42
C ASP A 300 -23.85 -27.18 22.94
N TRP A 301 -24.26 -27.49 21.71
CA TRP A 301 -23.97 -28.76 21.05
C TRP A 301 -22.76 -28.62 20.14
N VAL A 302 -21.80 -29.54 20.28
CA VAL A 302 -20.57 -29.57 19.48
C VAL A 302 -20.53 -30.84 18.64
N TYR A 303 -20.07 -30.70 17.40
CA TYR A 303 -19.92 -31.83 16.50
C TYR A 303 -18.85 -32.81 17.02
N GLY A 304 -19.15 -34.11 16.95
CA GLY A 304 -18.17 -35.17 17.09
C GLY A 304 -17.20 -35.21 15.90
N SER A 305 -15.99 -35.71 16.17
CA SER A 305 -14.99 -36.06 15.17
C SER A 305 -14.87 -37.58 15.05
N SER A 306 -14.75 -38.07 13.81
CA SER A 306 -14.58 -39.49 13.48
C SER A 306 -13.13 -39.99 13.66
N GLY A 307 -12.21 -39.09 14.04
CA GLY A 307 -10.82 -39.40 14.30
C GLY A 307 -10.62 -40.39 15.47
N ARG A 308 -9.49 -41.10 15.45
CA ARG A 308 -9.11 -42.11 16.44
C ARG A 308 -7.86 -41.65 17.19
N ILE A 309 -7.55 -42.27 18.35
CA ILE A 309 -6.30 -41.97 19.08
C ILE A 309 -5.05 -42.11 18.18
N SER A 310 -5.03 -43.07 17.26
CA SER A 310 -3.96 -43.25 16.27
C SER A 310 -3.71 -42.05 15.34
N SER A 311 -4.63 -41.08 15.30
CA SER A 311 -4.51 -39.84 14.53
C SER A 311 -3.88 -38.70 15.32
N VAL A 312 -3.84 -38.79 16.66
CA VAL A 312 -3.35 -37.74 17.59
C VAL A 312 -2.28 -38.25 18.56
N GLU A 313 -1.82 -39.49 18.37
CA GLU A 313 -0.82 -40.20 19.18
C GLU A 313 0.44 -39.36 19.51
N PRO A 314 1.12 -38.68 18.56
CA PRO A 314 2.29 -37.89 18.89
C PRO A 314 1.95 -36.61 19.67
N GLU A 315 0.80 -35.97 19.42
CA GLU A 315 0.33 -34.81 20.17
C GLU A 315 -0.03 -35.17 21.62
N ILE A 316 -0.82 -36.25 21.83
CA ILE A 316 -1.16 -36.72 23.18
C ILE A 316 0.10 -37.12 23.95
N GLN A 317 1.03 -37.82 23.31
CA GLN A 317 2.28 -38.23 23.96
C GLN A 317 3.12 -37.02 24.41
N ALA A 318 3.08 -35.90 23.68
CA ALA A 318 3.72 -34.66 24.08
C ALA A 318 3.03 -34.03 25.31
N HIS A 319 1.69 -34.04 25.37
CA HIS A 319 0.94 -33.54 26.53
C HIS A 319 1.18 -34.35 27.81
N VAL A 320 1.28 -35.68 27.70
CA VAL A 320 1.65 -36.56 28.82
C VAL A 320 3.07 -36.25 29.31
N GLN A 321 4.04 -36.11 28.41
CA GLN A 321 5.43 -35.80 28.78
C GLN A 321 5.59 -34.41 29.42
N ALA A 322 4.81 -33.42 28.95
CA ALA A 322 4.79 -32.07 29.50
C ALA A 322 3.96 -31.93 30.79
N GLY A 323 3.13 -32.94 31.14
CA GLY A 323 2.16 -32.83 32.24
C GLY A 323 1.14 -31.72 32.01
N THR A 324 0.69 -31.53 30.77
CA THR A 324 -0.16 -30.40 30.39
C THR A 324 -1.49 -30.43 31.14
N ILE A 325 -1.86 -29.31 31.77
CA ILE A 325 -3.21 -29.10 32.29
C ILE A 325 -4.10 -28.68 31.11
N MET A 326 -5.02 -29.56 30.74
CA MET A 326 -5.91 -29.41 29.60
C MET A 326 -7.29 -28.96 30.09
N THR A 327 -7.87 -27.94 29.46
CA THR A 327 -9.29 -27.59 29.66
C THR A 327 -10.11 -28.41 28.68
N LEU A 328 -10.92 -29.34 29.20
CA LEU A 328 -11.73 -30.25 28.40
C LEU A 328 -13.23 -29.95 28.62
N PRO A 329 -14.05 -29.90 27.55
CA PRO A 329 -15.50 -29.84 27.68
C PRO A 329 -16.06 -31.09 28.38
N ILE A 330 -17.00 -30.90 29.29
CA ILE A 330 -17.75 -31.98 29.96
C ILE A 330 -19.15 -32.04 29.35
N TYR A 331 -19.58 -33.22 28.91
CA TYR A 331 -20.92 -33.42 28.33
C TYR A 331 -21.84 -34.27 29.21
N ASP A 332 -23.14 -33.98 29.15
CA ASP A 332 -24.19 -34.78 29.79
C ASP A 332 -24.94 -35.70 28.82
N ARG A 333 -24.99 -35.34 27.53
CA ARG A 333 -25.76 -36.05 26.49
C ARG A 333 -25.03 -36.09 25.16
N THR A 334 -25.36 -37.12 24.40
CA THR A 334 -24.97 -37.30 23.00
C THR A 334 -26.18 -37.70 22.19
N TYR A 335 -26.32 -37.18 20.97
CA TYR A 335 -27.20 -37.80 19.96
C TYR A 335 -26.37 -38.20 18.74
N SER A 336 -26.86 -39.15 17.95
CA SER A 336 -26.30 -39.46 16.63
C SER A 336 -27.40 -39.50 15.57
N ASP A 337 -27.19 -38.81 14.44
CA ASP A 337 -28.08 -38.84 13.28
C ASP A 337 -27.27 -39.02 12.00
N ASN A 338 -27.71 -39.93 11.12
CA ASN A 338 -27.06 -40.27 9.83
C ASN A 338 -25.53 -40.52 9.87
N GLY A 339 -24.96 -40.88 11.03
CA GLY A 339 -23.53 -41.14 11.21
C GLY A 339 -22.72 -39.96 11.76
N GLU A 340 -23.36 -38.82 12.01
CA GLU A 340 -22.78 -37.70 12.78
C GLU A 340 -23.26 -37.77 14.23
N THR A 341 -22.31 -37.82 15.16
CA THR A 341 -22.56 -37.68 16.61
C THR A 341 -22.36 -36.23 17.01
N ALA A 342 -23.16 -35.72 17.95
CA ALA A 342 -22.91 -34.45 18.61
C ALA A 342 -23.03 -34.58 20.13
N PHE A 343 -22.31 -33.73 20.85
CA PHE A 343 -22.14 -33.75 22.30
C PHE A 343 -22.66 -32.45 22.89
N ARG A 344 -23.52 -32.52 23.92
CA ARG A 344 -24.00 -31.33 24.63
C ARG A 344 -23.05 -30.97 25.75
N VAL A 345 -22.29 -29.90 25.58
CA VAL A 345 -21.37 -29.38 26.61
C VAL A 345 -22.19 -28.74 27.72
N VAL A 346 -21.88 -29.04 28.98
CA VAL A 346 -22.61 -28.50 30.14
C VAL A 346 -21.70 -27.83 31.18
N GLU A 347 -20.38 -28.06 31.09
CA GLU A 347 -19.37 -27.57 32.03
C GLU A 347 -17.99 -27.69 31.34
N PHE A 348 -16.98 -26.98 31.84
CA PHE A 348 -15.58 -27.22 31.46
C PHE A 348 -14.79 -27.73 32.66
N GLY A 349 -13.85 -28.64 32.43
CA GLY A 349 -13.05 -29.26 33.46
C GLY A 349 -11.55 -29.15 33.23
N ARG A 350 -10.78 -29.09 34.32
CA ARG A 350 -9.31 -29.17 34.27
C ARG A 350 -8.88 -30.62 34.40
N PHE A 351 -8.20 -31.15 33.39
CA PHE A 351 -7.70 -32.51 33.36
C PHE A 351 -6.20 -32.55 33.10
N VAL A 352 -5.56 -33.64 33.55
CA VAL A 352 -4.21 -34.02 33.14
C VAL A 352 -4.28 -35.47 32.68
N ILE A 353 -3.72 -35.78 31.52
CA ILE A 353 -3.54 -37.14 31.02
C ILE A 353 -2.22 -37.66 31.60
N LEU A 354 -2.27 -38.75 32.37
CA LEU A 354 -1.09 -39.39 32.97
C LEU A 354 -0.49 -40.47 32.06
N ASP A 355 -1.35 -41.21 31.37
CA ASP A 355 -0.98 -42.28 30.46
C ASP A 355 -2.12 -42.55 29.45
N TRP A 356 -1.85 -43.33 28.41
CA TRP A 356 -2.81 -43.64 27.35
C TRP A 356 -2.50 -44.98 26.66
N GLU A 357 -3.53 -45.68 26.18
CA GLU A 357 -3.37 -47.00 25.55
C GLU A 357 -4.14 -47.10 24.22
N ARG A 358 -3.51 -47.75 23.25
CA ARG A 358 -3.97 -47.89 21.86
C ARG A 358 -4.29 -49.33 21.46
N THR A 359 -3.73 -50.30 22.16
CA THR A 359 -3.44 -51.65 21.64
C THR A 359 -4.41 -52.71 22.17
N GLY A 360 -5.26 -52.36 23.14
CA GLY A 360 -6.35 -53.20 23.64
C GLY A 360 -7.64 -53.07 22.82
N ASN A 361 -8.62 -53.94 23.12
CA ASN A 361 -9.96 -53.89 22.51
C ASN A 361 -10.77 -52.63 22.89
N ASN A 362 -10.33 -51.87 23.91
CA ASN A 362 -10.95 -50.61 24.30
C ASN A 362 -9.87 -49.54 24.59
N PRO A 363 -9.68 -48.54 23.70
CA PRO A 363 -8.65 -47.50 23.89
C PRO A 363 -9.09 -46.48 24.96
N TYR A 364 -8.14 -46.03 25.77
CA TYR A 364 -8.41 -45.17 26.93
C TYR A 364 -7.33 -44.10 27.18
N PHE A 365 -7.72 -43.09 27.94
CA PHE A 365 -6.83 -42.13 28.60
C PHE A 365 -6.90 -42.33 30.11
N GLU A 366 -5.75 -42.45 30.79
CA GLU A 366 -5.72 -42.29 32.24
C GLU A 366 -5.74 -40.79 32.57
N MET A 367 -6.81 -40.31 33.19
CA MET A 367 -6.99 -38.90 33.51
C MET A 367 -7.10 -38.65 35.01
N VAL A 368 -6.67 -37.45 35.41
CA VAL A 368 -6.92 -36.85 36.73
C VAL A 368 -7.77 -35.60 36.54
N TYR A 369 -8.90 -35.52 37.26
CA TYR A 369 -9.68 -34.29 37.35
C TYR A 369 -9.15 -33.41 38.48
N LEU A 370 -8.83 -32.15 38.15
CA LEU A 370 -8.31 -31.16 39.11
C LEU A 370 -9.39 -30.24 39.68
N GLY A 371 -10.59 -30.27 39.11
CA GLY A 371 -11.74 -29.42 39.44
C GLY A 371 -12.28 -28.69 38.21
N SER A 372 -13.42 -28.02 38.37
CA SER A 372 -14.07 -27.27 37.30
C SER A 372 -13.13 -26.19 36.75
N ALA A 373 -13.10 -26.03 35.44
CA ALA A 373 -12.34 -24.99 34.77
C ALA A 373 -13.10 -23.66 34.88
N VAL A 374 -13.02 -23.05 36.06
CA VAL A 374 -13.26 -21.60 36.19
C VAL A 374 -12.28 -20.88 35.28
N GLN A 375 -12.71 -19.78 34.65
CA GLN A 375 -11.91 -19.06 33.65
C GLN A 375 -10.48 -18.78 34.13
N SER A 376 -9.48 -19.28 33.39
CA SER A 376 -8.03 -19.15 33.60
C SER A 376 -7.33 -20.13 34.55
N THR A 377 -6.23 -20.76 34.09
CA THR A 377 -5.52 -21.80 34.86
C THR A 377 -3.99 -21.84 34.73
N VAL A 378 -3.36 -20.85 34.09
CA VAL A 378 -1.90 -20.73 33.94
C VAL A 378 -1.43 -19.37 34.47
N ALA A 379 -0.27 -19.33 35.14
CA ALA A 379 0.39 -18.09 35.53
C ALA A 379 1.11 -17.48 34.31
N CYS A 380 0.51 -16.47 33.70
CA CYS A 380 1.19 -15.64 32.72
C CYS A 380 2.06 -14.60 33.44
N GLN A 381 3.25 -14.34 32.90
CA GLN A 381 4.04 -13.18 33.31
C GLN A 381 3.41 -11.93 32.68
N PHE A 382 3.20 -10.90 33.48
CA PHE A 382 2.77 -9.60 32.98
C PHE A 382 3.95 -8.65 33.14
N SER A 383 4.33 -7.97 32.05
CA SER A 383 5.25 -6.85 32.16
C SER A 383 4.65 -5.83 33.12
N ALA A 384 5.49 -5.21 33.95
CA ALA A 384 5.06 -4.12 34.80
C ALA A 384 4.26 -3.11 33.99
N VAL A 385 3.07 -2.75 34.46
CA VAL A 385 2.37 -1.56 34.00
C VAL A 385 3.24 -0.38 34.41
N PRO A 386 3.92 0.31 33.47
CA PRO A 386 4.58 1.55 33.81
C PRO A 386 3.47 2.58 33.98
N VAL A 387 3.40 3.18 35.16
CA VAL A 387 2.57 4.37 35.38
C VAL A 387 3.53 5.56 35.47
N PRO A 388 3.39 6.62 34.66
CA PRO A 388 2.76 6.70 33.34
C PRO A 388 3.74 7.18 32.25
N ASP A 389 3.64 6.62 31.04
CA ASP A 389 3.99 7.34 29.81
C ASP A 389 2.74 7.28 28.91
N ASP A 390 2.07 8.41 28.72
CA ASP A 390 0.83 8.52 27.94
C ASP A 390 1.07 8.43 26.41
N ASP A 391 2.32 8.16 25.98
CA ASP A 391 2.84 8.64 24.70
C ASP A 391 3.51 7.56 23.80
N CYS A 392 3.25 6.25 23.96
CA CYS A 392 3.76 5.23 23.02
C CYS A 392 2.89 3.97 22.83
N CYS A 393 2.67 3.59 21.57
CA CYS A 393 2.03 2.37 21.08
C CYS A 393 2.90 1.65 20.02
N GLU A 394 2.55 0.40 19.71
CA GLU A 394 3.13 -0.37 18.61
C GLU A 394 2.21 -0.34 17.38
N LEU A 395 2.78 -0.21 16.17
CA LEU A 395 2.04 -0.28 14.92
C LEU A 395 2.64 -1.36 14.00
N TRP A 396 1.80 -2.26 13.52
CA TRP A 396 2.18 -3.34 12.60
C TRP A 396 1.00 -3.79 11.74
N GLY A 397 1.27 -4.57 10.71
CA GLY A 397 0.22 -5.20 9.90
C GLY A 397 0.78 -6.16 8.85
N ASP A 398 -0.08 -7.06 8.39
CA ASP A 398 0.18 -7.82 7.18
C ASP A 398 -0.15 -6.98 5.94
N VAL A 399 0.55 -7.24 4.83
CA VAL A 399 0.32 -6.57 3.55
C VAL A 399 -0.17 -7.61 2.54
N ALA A 400 -1.34 -7.38 1.99
CA ALA A 400 -1.80 -8.02 0.76
C ALA A 400 -1.76 -6.99 -0.36
N PHE A 401 -1.62 -7.44 -1.60
CA PHE A 401 -1.78 -6.58 -2.76
C PHE A 401 -2.40 -7.35 -3.91
N TRP A 402 -3.07 -6.65 -4.82
CA TRP A 402 -3.63 -7.25 -6.02
C TRP A 402 -2.66 -7.02 -7.18
N PRO A 403 -1.92 -8.05 -7.62
CA PRO A 403 -0.94 -7.85 -8.67
C PRO A 403 -1.63 -7.62 -10.02
N GLU A 404 -1.07 -6.67 -10.75
CA GLU A 404 -1.54 -6.25 -12.06
C GLU A 404 -0.37 -6.33 -13.02
N TYR A 405 -0.63 -6.83 -14.23
CA TYR A 405 0.41 -7.04 -15.23
C TYR A 405 -0.05 -6.61 -16.62
N LYS A 406 0.93 -6.25 -17.45
CA LYS A 406 0.68 -5.89 -18.85
C LYS A 406 0.42 -7.13 -19.69
N ILE A 407 -0.80 -7.27 -20.20
CA ILE A 407 -1.10 -8.16 -21.32
C ILE A 407 -0.80 -7.38 -22.61
N VAL A 408 0.13 -7.88 -23.42
CA VAL A 408 0.28 -7.49 -24.83
C VAL A 408 -0.57 -8.47 -25.64
N PRO A 409 -1.65 -8.03 -26.32
CA PRO A 409 -2.48 -8.92 -27.13
C PRO A 409 -1.68 -9.56 -28.27
N GLU A 410 -1.84 -10.86 -28.48
CA GLU A 410 -1.18 -11.62 -29.57
C GLU A 410 -1.56 -11.11 -30.98
N SER A 411 -2.60 -10.28 -31.09
CA SER A 411 -2.90 -9.51 -32.29
C SER A 411 -3.28 -8.07 -31.93
N SER A 412 -2.38 -7.13 -32.20
CA SER A 412 -2.64 -5.70 -32.20
C SER A 412 -2.78 -5.18 -33.64
N GLN A 413 -3.63 -4.19 -33.86
CA GLN A 413 -3.74 -3.53 -35.17
C GLN A 413 -2.51 -2.61 -35.40
N PRO A 414 -1.87 -2.65 -36.58
CA PRO A 414 -0.86 -1.64 -36.95
C PRO A 414 -1.53 -0.26 -37.03
N ILE A 415 -0.80 0.80 -36.72
CA ILE A 415 -1.34 2.17 -36.70
C ILE A 415 -0.83 2.95 -37.90
N GLN A 416 -1.73 3.67 -38.55
CA GLN A 416 -1.45 4.61 -39.63
C GLN A 416 -1.71 6.03 -39.10
N TYR A 417 -0.62 6.70 -38.69
CA TYR A 417 -0.62 8.05 -38.14
C TYR A 417 -0.55 9.09 -39.25
N ILE A 418 -1.32 10.18 -39.16
CA ILE A 418 -1.02 11.44 -39.84
C ILE A 418 -0.81 12.52 -38.77
N VAL A 419 0.37 13.13 -38.75
CA VAL A 419 0.55 14.41 -38.04
C VAL A 419 0.15 15.54 -38.98
N VAL A 420 -0.74 16.42 -38.51
CA VAL A 420 -1.20 17.63 -39.20
C VAL A 420 -0.60 18.82 -38.45
N LEU A 421 0.48 19.38 -38.99
CA LEU A 421 1.25 20.46 -38.37
C LEU A 421 0.92 21.82 -38.99
N ASP A 422 0.53 22.75 -38.12
CA ASP A 422 0.45 24.17 -38.44
C ASP A 422 1.83 24.74 -38.78
N VAL A 423 1.92 25.45 -39.89
CA VAL A 423 3.11 26.17 -40.37
C VAL A 423 2.75 27.59 -40.82
N SER A 424 1.76 28.18 -40.12
CA SER A 424 1.43 29.62 -40.14
C SER A 424 2.56 30.50 -39.58
N GLY A 425 2.38 31.82 -39.63
CA GLY A 425 3.35 32.80 -39.14
C GLY A 425 3.63 32.69 -37.64
N SER A 426 2.57 32.54 -36.84
CA SER A 426 2.61 32.44 -35.37
C SER A 426 3.57 31.38 -34.86
N MET A 427 3.68 30.25 -35.57
CA MET A 427 4.59 29.16 -35.25
C MET A 427 6.09 29.56 -35.26
N SER A 428 6.44 30.73 -35.80
CA SER A 428 7.79 31.34 -35.73
C SER A 428 8.07 32.17 -34.46
N ALA A 429 7.05 32.37 -33.61
CA ALA A 429 7.17 33.02 -32.30
C ALA A 429 7.65 32.03 -31.22
N ASN A 430 8.01 32.56 -30.05
CA ASN A 430 8.15 31.73 -28.84
C ASN A 430 6.77 31.36 -28.26
N PHE A 431 6.73 30.51 -27.22
CA PHE A 431 5.47 30.05 -26.61
C PHE A 431 4.59 31.20 -26.08
N ASN A 432 5.21 32.30 -25.64
CA ASN A 432 4.52 33.54 -25.22
C ASN A 432 3.97 34.40 -26.38
N GLY A 433 4.13 33.99 -27.64
CA GLY A 433 3.65 34.74 -28.81
C GLY A 433 4.55 35.93 -29.17
N GLN A 434 5.80 35.93 -28.71
CA GLN A 434 6.74 37.03 -28.87
C GLN A 434 7.71 36.77 -30.03
N CYS A 435 8.03 37.85 -30.74
CA CYS A 435 9.04 37.91 -31.79
C CYS A 435 10.08 38.98 -31.42
N ASN A 436 11.30 38.86 -31.95
CA ASN A 436 12.30 39.90 -31.76
C ASN A 436 12.03 41.08 -32.71
N ASN A 437 12.47 42.26 -32.27
CA ASN A 437 12.24 43.52 -32.95
C ASN A 437 13.54 44.34 -32.97
N ASN A 438 13.70 45.24 -33.96
CA ASN A 438 14.88 46.08 -34.12
C ASN A 438 14.69 47.52 -33.56
N ASN A 439 13.48 47.88 -33.08
CA ASN A 439 13.12 49.15 -32.39
C ASN A 439 11.64 49.04 -31.90
N PRO A 440 11.22 49.35 -30.64
CA PRO A 440 11.84 50.24 -29.65
C PRO A 440 11.95 49.57 -28.24
N PRO A 441 11.57 50.13 -27.05
CA PRO A 441 12.29 49.81 -25.78
C PRO A 441 11.60 48.76 -24.88
N LEU A 442 12.32 48.04 -23.99
CA LEU A 442 12.00 47.94 -22.53
C LEU A 442 12.81 47.00 -21.60
N ARG A 443 12.84 47.30 -20.27
CA ARG A 443 13.11 46.30 -19.19
C ARG A 443 12.50 46.62 -17.80
N ASN A 444 12.26 45.52 -17.07
CA ASN A 444 12.32 45.29 -15.60
C ASN A 444 10.98 45.26 -14.80
N PRO A 445 10.77 44.28 -13.87
CA PRO A 445 11.72 43.26 -13.39
C PRO A 445 12.05 42.17 -14.42
N GLN A 446 13.34 41.83 -14.52
CA GLN A 446 13.86 40.77 -15.37
C GLN A 446 13.60 39.40 -14.74
N LEU A 447 12.96 38.51 -15.49
CA LEU A 447 13.26 37.08 -15.37
C LEU A 447 14.67 36.84 -15.92
N VAL A 448 15.47 36.06 -15.21
CA VAL A 448 16.89 35.85 -15.52
C VAL A 448 17.01 35.08 -16.84
N GLY A 449 17.56 35.72 -17.88
CA GLY A 449 17.96 35.07 -19.14
C GLY A 449 17.41 35.69 -20.43
N GLN A 450 16.35 36.50 -20.40
CA GLN A 450 15.69 36.94 -21.64
C GLN A 450 16.29 38.20 -22.32
N PRO A 451 16.30 38.24 -23.67
CA PRO A 451 16.82 39.37 -24.46
C PRO A 451 16.03 40.67 -24.25
N PRO A 452 16.56 41.85 -24.65
CA PRO A 452 16.05 43.13 -24.17
C PRO A 452 14.82 43.69 -24.91
N GLU A 453 14.48 43.16 -26.10
CA GLU A 453 13.58 43.84 -27.05
C GLU A 453 12.71 42.80 -27.79
N PHE A 454 11.39 42.83 -27.55
CA PHE A 454 10.42 41.95 -28.23
C PHE A 454 9.16 42.70 -28.66
N VAL A 455 8.41 42.12 -29.59
CA VAL A 455 7.06 42.53 -30.01
C VAL A 455 6.11 41.35 -29.86
N GLN A 456 4.89 41.60 -29.35
CA GLN A 456 3.83 40.60 -29.38
C GLN A 456 3.40 40.43 -30.83
N CYS A 457 3.60 39.23 -31.39
CA CYS A 457 3.43 38.95 -32.81
C CYS A 457 2.43 37.83 -33.11
N ALA A 458 1.99 37.10 -32.08
CA ALA A 458 0.94 36.10 -32.13
C ALA A 458 0.24 36.04 -30.77
N ASN A 459 -0.89 35.35 -30.71
CA ASN A 459 -1.60 35.02 -29.48
C ASN A 459 -0.67 34.54 -28.35
N GLY A 460 -0.85 35.13 -27.16
CA GLY A 460 -0.06 34.85 -25.95
C GLY A 460 -0.64 35.53 -24.70
N PRO A 461 0.11 35.59 -23.58
CA PRO A 461 -0.35 36.27 -22.37
C PRO A 461 -0.49 37.78 -22.55
N THR A 462 -1.34 38.42 -21.74
CA THR A 462 -1.39 39.88 -21.65
C THR A 462 -0.32 40.39 -20.69
N TYR A 463 0.42 41.41 -21.10
CA TYR A 463 1.53 42.00 -20.34
C TYR A 463 1.29 43.48 -20.02
N ILE A 464 2.05 44.02 -19.08
CA ILE A 464 2.14 45.46 -18.85
C ILE A 464 3.47 45.95 -19.44
N SER A 465 3.39 46.88 -20.38
CA SER A 465 4.53 47.65 -20.89
C SER A 465 5.15 48.43 -19.74
N ALA A 466 6.41 48.17 -19.45
CA ALA A 466 7.17 48.91 -18.46
C ALA A 466 7.66 50.31 -18.96
N VAL A 467 7.29 50.79 -20.17
CA VAL A 467 7.71 52.10 -20.74
C VAL A 467 6.75 53.18 -20.30
N ASP A 468 5.47 52.86 -20.37
CA ASP A 468 4.34 53.77 -20.21
C ASP A 468 3.25 53.19 -19.28
N GLY A 469 3.46 51.98 -18.75
CA GLY A 469 2.46 51.26 -17.94
C GLY A 469 1.28 50.74 -18.75
N SER A 470 1.32 50.80 -20.09
CA SER A 470 0.19 50.40 -20.93
C SER A 470 0.00 48.88 -20.97
N THR A 471 -1.24 48.42 -21.10
CA THR A 471 -1.53 46.99 -21.23
C THR A 471 -1.27 46.53 -22.67
N VAL A 472 -0.28 45.67 -22.86
CA VAL A 472 -0.01 44.96 -24.12
C VAL A 472 -0.92 43.73 -24.16
N SER A 473 -2.00 43.83 -24.92
CA SER A 473 -2.96 42.74 -25.12
C SER A 473 -2.27 41.55 -25.81
N GLY A 474 -2.41 40.37 -25.21
CA GLY A 474 -1.89 39.12 -25.75
C GLY A 474 -2.51 38.70 -27.09
N ASP A 475 -3.72 39.19 -27.38
CA ASP A 475 -4.50 38.93 -28.60
C ASP A 475 -4.05 39.81 -29.79
N THR A 476 -2.74 39.94 -30.01
CA THR A 476 -2.15 40.81 -31.05
C THR A 476 -1.23 40.04 -31.98
N GLU A 477 -1.71 39.74 -33.19
CA GLU A 477 -0.87 39.38 -34.34
C GLU A 477 -0.38 40.65 -35.06
N VAL A 478 0.89 40.70 -35.46
CA VAL A 478 1.42 41.79 -36.31
C VAL A 478 1.50 41.37 -37.76
N THR A 479 1.22 42.30 -38.68
CA THR A 479 1.40 42.04 -40.12
C THR A 479 2.85 41.64 -40.40
N GLY A 480 3.05 40.39 -40.85
CA GLY A 480 4.39 39.87 -41.18
C GLY A 480 5.02 38.97 -40.11
N THR A 481 4.27 38.46 -39.13
CA THR A 481 4.73 37.35 -38.28
C THR A 481 5.18 36.15 -39.14
N GLY A 482 6.41 35.70 -38.90
CA GLY A 482 7.20 34.86 -39.81
C GLY A 482 8.14 35.66 -40.73
N PRO A 483 7.66 36.31 -41.82
CA PRO A 483 8.50 36.97 -42.83
C PRO A 483 9.25 38.23 -42.38
N THR A 484 8.77 38.97 -41.39
CA THR A 484 9.43 40.17 -40.85
C THR A 484 9.60 40.15 -39.34
N HIS A 485 8.75 39.42 -38.61
CA HIS A 485 8.83 39.27 -37.15
C HIS A 485 8.94 37.78 -36.79
N TRP A 486 10.02 37.37 -36.13
CA TRP A 486 10.21 36.01 -35.62
C TRP A 486 11.09 36.02 -34.37
N TRP A 487 11.05 34.96 -33.55
CA TRP A 487 11.93 34.84 -32.40
C TRP A 487 13.34 34.41 -32.86
N LEU A 488 14.42 35.08 -32.44
CA LEU A 488 15.76 34.74 -32.97
C LEU A 488 16.26 33.39 -32.46
N GLU A 489 16.07 33.08 -31.17
CA GLU A 489 16.53 31.82 -30.58
C GLU A 489 15.71 30.65 -31.15
N GLU A 490 16.31 29.93 -32.08
CA GLU A 490 15.63 28.89 -32.86
C GLU A 490 15.01 27.82 -31.97
N ARG A 491 15.70 27.43 -30.90
CA ARG A 491 15.30 26.34 -30.00
C ARG A 491 14.06 26.64 -29.17
N GLU A 492 13.65 27.91 -29.10
CA GLU A 492 12.50 28.38 -28.34
C GLU A 492 11.27 28.66 -29.22
N ARG A 493 11.41 28.56 -30.55
CA ARG A 493 10.29 28.71 -31.48
C ARG A 493 9.30 27.55 -31.35
N ARG A 494 8.01 27.85 -31.42
CA ARG A 494 6.93 26.83 -31.41
C ARG A 494 7.15 25.77 -32.50
N ILE A 495 7.52 26.15 -33.72
CA ILE A 495 7.82 25.21 -34.82
C ILE A 495 9.03 24.31 -34.57
N TYR A 496 10.05 24.77 -33.83
CA TYR A 496 11.20 23.95 -33.49
C TYR A 496 10.80 22.85 -32.51
N VAL A 497 10.15 23.24 -31.42
CA VAL A 497 9.69 22.32 -30.39
C VAL A 497 8.66 21.33 -30.96
N ALA A 498 7.72 21.79 -31.78
CA ALA A 498 6.75 20.91 -32.46
C ALA A 498 7.42 19.82 -33.30
N LYS A 499 8.41 20.20 -34.13
CA LYS A 499 9.14 19.26 -34.99
C LYS A 499 9.94 18.21 -34.21
N HIS A 500 10.62 18.64 -33.13
CA HIS A 500 11.38 17.71 -32.29
C HIS A 500 10.48 16.82 -31.41
N ALA A 501 9.30 17.29 -31.00
CA ALA A 501 8.30 16.45 -30.33
C ALA A 501 7.69 15.39 -31.26
N ILE A 502 7.53 15.71 -32.55
CA ILE A 502 7.16 14.73 -33.59
C ILE A 502 8.29 13.71 -33.80
N GLU A 503 9.56 14.14 -33.84
CA GLU A 503 10.73 13.25 -33.90
C GLU A 503 10.78 12.29 -32.68
N ALA A 504 10.62 12.81 -31.47
CA ALA A 504 10.55 12.01 -30.24
C ALA A 504 9.43 10.97 -30.28
N MET A 505 8.26 11.33 -30.83
CA MET A 505 7.17 10.38 -31.07
C MET A 505 7.56 9.32 -32.10
N ILE A 506 8.13 9.71 -33.26
CA ILE A 506 8.50 8.77 -34.34
C ILE A 506 9.46 7.69 -33.83
N LEU A 507 10.45 8.06 -33.00
CA LEU A 507 11.41 7.14 -32.39
C LEU A 507 10.76 6.11 -31.43
N GLN A 508 9.52 6.37 -30.99
CA GLN A 508 8.75 5.51 -30.09
C GLN A 508 7.66 4.69 -30.80
N LEU A 509 7.48 4.85 -32.13
CA LEU A 509 6.56 4.06 -32.93
C LEU A 509 7.11 2.66 -33.22
N TYR A 510 6.23 1.71 -33.52
CA TYR A 510 6.62 0.34 -33.89
C TYR A 510 7.06 0.31 -35.37
N MET A 511 8.28 0.75 -35.65
CA MET A 511 8.87 0.85 -36.99
C MET A 511 10.29 0.26 -37.04
N PRO A 512 10.72 -0.35 -38.16
CA PRO A 512 12.08 -0.88 -38.33
C PRO A 512 13.15 0.16 -38.00
N GLY A 513 14.11 -0.23 -37.17
CA GLY A 513 15.14 0.63 -36.59
C GLY A 513 14.81 1.23 -35.22
N ASN A 514 13.55 1.18 -34.76
CA ASN A 514 13.17 1.57 -33.40
C ASN A 514 13.16 0.35 -32.46
N ALA A 515 13.58 0.53 -31.20
CA ALA A 515 13.74 -0.55 -30.23
C ALA A 515 12.50 -1.47 -30.10
N LYS A 516 11.29 -0.90 -29.98
CA LYS A 516 10.03 -1.66 -29.88
C LYS A 516 9.75 -2.60 -31.06
N TYR A 517 10.28 -2.29 -32.25
CA TYR A 517 10.18 -3.16 -33.43
C TYR A 517 11.27 -4.23 -33.40
N GLU A 518 12.52 -3.85 -33.12
CA GLU A 518 13.67 -4.78 -33.10
C GLU A 518 13.55 -5.85 -32.00
N GLU A 519 12.85 -5.56 -30.90
CA GLU A 519 12.53 -6.52 -29.83
C GLU A 519 11.60 -7.65 -30.29
N ALA A 520 10.68 -7.39 -31.22
CA ALA A 520 9.61 -8.34 -31.60
C ALA A 520 9.17 -8.23 -33.08
N PRO A 521 10.07 -8.20 -34.08
CA PRO A 521 9.80 -7.68 -35.43
C PRO A 521 8.73 -8.44 -36.24
N ASN A 522 8.34 -9.63 -35.79
CA ASN A 522 7.34 -10.49 -36.43
C ASN A 522 5.93 -10.41 -35.79
N LEU A 523 5.70 -9.55 -34.79
CA LEU A 523 4.47 -9.52 -34.00
C LEU A 523 3.24 -9.04 -34.81
N TYR A 524 3.39 -7.94 -35.56
CA TYR A 524 2.41 -7.39 -36.50
C TYR A 524 3.13 -6.48 -37.53
N PRO A 525 2.47 -6.03 -38.62
CA PRO A 525 3.05 -5.09 -39.57
C PRO A 525 3.57 -3.81 -38.92
N PRO A 526 4.62 -3.16 -39.47
CA PRO A 526 5.12 -1.92 -38.93
C PRO A 526 4.09 -0.79 -39.02
N ASP A 527 4.12 0.12 -38.06
CA ASP A 527 3.33 1.34 -38.06
C ASP A 527 3.70 2.21 -39.28
N GLN A 528 2.76 3.04 -39.73
CA GLN A 528 2.93 3.96 -40.85
C GLN A 528 2.78 5.40 -40.40
N PHE A 529 3.68 6.27 -40.89
CA PHE A 529 3.69 7.70 -40.63
C PHE A 529 3.41 8.48 -41.92
N GLY A 530 2.41 9.35 -41.86
CA GLY A 530 2.10 10.38 -42.82
C GLY A 530 2.28 11.76 -42.20
N PHE A 531 2.61 12.75 -43.01
CA PHE A 531 2.83 14.12 -42.56
C PHE A 531 2.07 15.10 -43.46
N VAL A 532 1.25 15.94 -42.86
CA VAL A 532 0.47 16.99 -43.51
C VAL A 532 0.82 18.31 -42.85
N VAL A 533 0.98 19.35 -43.66
CA VAL A 533 1.25 20.72 -43.19
C VAL A 533 0.20 21.70 -43.70
N PHE A 534 -0.03 22.81 -43.02
CA PHE A 534 -0.92 23.86 -43.53
C PHE A 534 -0.51 25.25 -43.04
N ASN A 535 -0.75 26.27 -43.86
CA ASN A 535 -0.74 27.66 -43.45
C ASN A 535 -2.05 28.31 -43.91
N THR A 536 -2.02 29.46 -44.61
CA THR A 536 -3.20 29.96 -45.34
C THR A 536 -3.70 28.93 -46.36
N ASP A 537 -2.77 28.18 -46.94
CA ASP A 537 -2.99 27.22 -48.01
C ASP A 537 -2.72 25.79 -47.53
N ALA A 538 -3.46 24.83 -48.09
CA ALA A 538 -3.28 23.40 -47.89
C ALA A 538 -3.38 22.61 -49.22
N PRO A 539 -2.56 22.91 -50.26
CA PRO A 539 -2.55 22.19 -51.54
C PRO A 539 -2.16 20.71 -51.40
N SER A 540 -2.32 19.93 -52.46
CA SER A 540 -2.03 18.47 -52.44
C SER A 540 -0.56 18.13 -52.18
N SER A 541 0.36 19.07 -52.45
CA SER A 541 1.78 18.99 -52.09
C SER A 541 2.03 19.03 -50.58
N ASN A 542 1.10 19.58 -49.79
CA ASN A 542 1.24 19.67 -48.34
C ASN A 542 0.97 18.35 -47.62
N ALA A 543 0.33 17.37 -48.27
CA ALA A 543 0.49 15.97 -47.85
C ALA A 543 1.88 15.53 -48.34
N ILE A 544 2.84 15.40 -47.43
CA ILE A 544 4.25 15.23 -47.80
C ILE A 544 4.48 13.85 -48.43
N THR A 545 5.29 13.83 -49.50
CA THR A 545 5.71 12.60 -50.17
C THR A 545 7.05 12.12 -49.59
N PHE A 546 7.08 10.86 -49.18
CA PHE A 546 8.24 10.16 -48.62
C PHE A 546 9.15 9.61 -49.72
N SER A 547 10.34 9.12 -49.36
CA SER A 547 11.37 8.72 -50.33
C SER A 547 11.00 7.48 -51.17
N ASN A 548 9.94 6.77 -50.78
CA ASN A 548 9.28 5.69 -51.52
C ASN A 548 8.20 6.19 -52.53
N ASN A 549 8.10 7.49 -52.77
CA ASN A 549 7.03 8.15 -53.55
C ASN A 549 5.59 7.95 -53.01
N GLN A 550 5.43 7.53 -51.75
CA GLN A 550 4.13 7.37 -51.10
C GLN A 550 3.83 8.53 -50.13
N LYS A 551 2.58 8.62 -49.67
CA LYS A 551 2.14 9.53 -48.58
C LYS A 551 2.33 8.96 -47.17
N PHE A 552 2.79 7.71 -47.08
CA PHE A 552 3.10 7.02 -45.84
C PHE A 552 4.47 6.34 -45.92
N THR A 553 5.20 6.33 -44.80
CA THR A 553 6.45 5.60 -44.64
C THR A 553 6.45 4.81 -43.33
N SER A 554 7.14 3.67 -43.32
CA SER A 554 7.51 2.94 -42.09
C SER A 554 9.01 3.05 -41.80
N ASN A 555 9.73 3.95 -42.48
CA ASN A 555 11.13 4.24 -42.21
C ASN A 555 11.22 5.48 -41.30
N PRO A 556 11.63 5.33 -40.02
CA PRO A 556 11.65 6.44 -39.07
C PRO A 556 12.66 7.53 -39.47
N ALA A 557 13.80 7.18 -40.08
CA ALA A 557 14.79 8.15 -40.54
C ALA A 557 14.29 9.01 -41.71
N ASP A 558 13.53 8.44 -42.64
CA ASP A 558 12.86 9.20 -43.72
C ASP A 558 11.74 10.08 -43.14
N ALA A 559 10.95 9.56 -42.20
CA ALA A 559 9.92 10.32 -41.49
C ALA A 559 10.48 11.56 -40.77
N ILE A 560 11.49 11.37 -39.91
CA ILE A 560 12.18 12.44 -39.18
C ILE A 560 12.81 13.43 -40.16
N SER A 561 13.50 12.94 -41.21
CA SER A 561 14.11 13.81 -42.22
C SER A 561 13.08 14.72 -42.90
N LYS A 562 11.89 14.22 -43.25
CA LYS A 562 10.82 15.05 -43.85
C LYS A 562 10.24 16.07 -42.86
N VAL A 563 10.10 15.73 -41.58
CA VAL A 563 9.58 16.62 -40.54
C VAL A 563 10.58 17.74 -40.23
N ILE A 564 11.81 17.37 -39.84
CA ILE A 564 12.87 18.30 -39.46
C ILE A 564 13.20 19.25 -40.63
N ASN A 565 13.43 18.71 -41.84
CA ASN A 565 13.83 19.50 -43.00
C ASN A 565 12.65 20.13 -43.77
N TYR A 566 11.40 20.04 -43.29
CA TYR A 566 10.29 20.76 -43.93
C TYR A 566 10.52 22.27 -43.88
N ARG A 567 10.30 22.96 -45.01
CA ARG A 567 10.47 24.41 -45.14
C ARG A 567 9.24 25.04 -45.76
N ASN A 568 8.72 26.08 -45.12
CA ASN A 568 7.72 26.97 -45.71
C ASN A 568 8.38 28.24 -46.30
N ILE A 569 9.47 28.70 -45.69
CA ILE A 569 10.33 29.79 -46.20
C ILE A 569 11.62 29.19 -46.77
N SER A 570 12.03 29.65 -47.96
CA SER A 570 13.25 29.15 -48.61
C SER A 570 14.50 29.47 -47.78
N GLY A 571 15.33 28.44 -47.55
CA GLY A 571 16.57 28.55 -46.76
C GLY A 571 16.42 28.40 -45.25
N GLU A 572 15.21 28.47 -44.70
CA GLU A 572 14.95 28.55 -43.25
C GLU A 572 14.23 27.28 -42.75
N ASN A 573 14.84 26.50 -41.86
CA ASN A 573 14.27 25.24 -41.35
C ASN A 573 13.14 25.46 -40.33
N TYR A 574 13.21 26.51 -39.53
CA TYR A 574 12.32 26.75 -38.38
C TYR A 574 11.70 28.13 -38.44
N ARG A 575 11.29 28.53 -39.64
CA ARG A 575 10.66 29.82 -39.91
C ARG A 575 9.58 29.61 -40.96
N VAL A 576 8.38 30.09 -40.64
CA VAL A 576 7.11 29.69 -41.25
C VAL A 576 6.19 30.91 -41.37
N GLN A 577 5.23 30.89 -42.28
CA GLN A 577 4.47 32.08 -42.68
C GLN A 577 3.07 31.73 -43.20
N GLY A 578 2.15 32.69 -43.10
CA GLY A 578 0.75 32.57 -43.54
C GLY A 578 -0.23 32.52 -42.38
N GLY A 579 -1.53 32.49 -42.69
CA GLY A 579 -2.60 32.34 -41.69
C GLY A 579 -2.82 30.87 -41.28
N THR A 580 -3.91 30.60 -40.58
CA THR A 580 -4.21 29.31 -39.96
C THR A 580 -5.46 28.68 -40.60
N ASN A 581 -5.26 27.87 -41.65
CA ASN A 581 -6.31 27.09 -42.32
C ASN A 581 -6.45 25.68 -41.73
N ALA A 582 -6.84 25.61 -40.45
CA ALA A 582 -7.00 24.36 -39.70
C ALA A 582 -7.93 23.36 -40.42
N ALA A 583 -9.04 23.85 -40.98
CA ALA A 583 -10.01 23.05 -41.71
C ALA A 583 -9.40 22.44 -43.00
N GLY A 584 -8.59 23.21 -43.75
CA GLY A 584 -7.85 22.72 -44.91
C GLY A 584 -6.79 21.66 -44.56
N GLY A 585 -6.08 21.84 -43.44
CA GLY A 585 -5.13 20.84 -42.92
C GLY A 585 -5.79 19.51 -42.57
N LEU A 586 -6.89 19.54 -41.80
CA LEU A 586 -7.67 18.35 -41.43
C LEU A 586 -8.31 17.69 -42.66
N TYR A 587 -8.84 18.48 -43.61
CA TYR A 587 -9.40 17.96 -44.86
C TYR A 587 -8.33 17.27 -45.73
N ARG A 588 -7.11 17.82 -45.77
CA ARG A 588 -5.97 17.21 -46.47
C ARG A 588 -5.53 15.90 -45.81
N ALA A 589 -5.61 15.77 -44.49
CA ALA A 589 -5.39 14.51 -43.78
C ALA A 589 -6.45 13.46 -44.14
N TRP A 590 -7.73 13.83 -44.14
CA TRP A 590 -8.82 12.96 -44.59
C TRP A 590 -8.61 12.46 -46.02
N GLN A 591 -8.31 13.36 -46.97
CA GLN A 591 -7.99 12.99 -48.35
C GLN A 591 -6.78 12.05 -48.45
N THR A 592 -5.79 12.19 -47.56
CA THR A 592 -4.61 11.33 -47.52
C THR A 592 -4.98 9.91 -47.06
N PHE A 593 -5.87 9.78 -46.06
CA PHE A 593 -6.41 8.48 -45.64
C PHE A 593 -7.33 7.81 -46.68
N GLN A 594 -8.14 8.59 -47.42
CA GLN A 594 -9.02 8.05 -48.46
C GLN A 594 -8.24 7.39 -49.60
N ASN A 595 -7.04 7.89 -49.91
CA ASN A 595 -6.17 7.35 -50.95
C ASN A 595 -5.17 6.30 -50.41
N ALA A 596 -5.23 5.95 -49.13
CA ALA A 596 -4.32 5.02 -48.47
C ALA A 596 -4.97 3.65 -48.24
N PRO A 597 -4.20 2.55 -48.28
CA PRO A 597 -4.72 1.23 -47.95
C PRO A 597 -5.26 1.19 -46.52
N THR A 598 -6.40 0.54 -46.35
CA THR A 598 -7.02 0.26 -45.04
C THR A 598 -6.49 -1.01 -44.40
N GLN A 599 -5.92 -1.92 -45.20
CA GLN A 599 -5.41 -3.23 -44.79
C GLN A 599 -4.00 -3.49 -45.31
N VAL A 600 -3.28 -4.39 -44.64
CA VAL A 600 -1.95 -4.86 -45.01
C VAL A 600 -1.79 -6.34 -44.70
N TYR A 601 -1.29 -7.11 -45.67
CA TYR A 601 -0.93 -8.51 -45.48
C TYR A 601 0.41 -8.63 -44.76
N HIS A 602 0.47 -9.40 -43.67
CA HIS A 602 1.69 -9.66 -42.92
C HIS A 602 2.23 -11.05 -43.26
N ALA A 603 3.38 -11.11 -43.93
CA ALA A 603 3.98 -12.38 -44.34
C ALA A 603 4.40 -13.27 -43.15
N ALA A 604 4.88 -12.68 -42.05
CA ALA A 604 5.38 -13.44 -40.90
C ALA A 604 4.27 -14.11 -40.07
N THR A 605 3.08 -13.51 -40.01
CA THR A 605 1.91 -14.09 -39.30
C THR A 605 0.84 -14.65 -40.25
N GLN A 606 1.06 -14.57 -41.57
CA GLN A 606 0.17 -15.05 -42.64
C GLN A 606 -1.28 -14.53 -42.55
N ARG A 607 -1.45 -13.26 -42.14
CA ARG A 607 -2.77 -12.64 -41.89
C ARG A 607 -2.84 -11.22 -42.43
N ASP A 608 -4.04 -10.80 -42.83
CA ASP A 608 -4.35 -9.40 -43.11
C ASP A 608 -4.70 -8.65 -41.83
N TYR A 609 -4.16 -7.44 -41.70
CA TYR A 609 -4.42 -6.53 -40.58
C TYR A 609 -5.07 -5.26 -41.10
N THR A 610 -6.12 -4.79 -40.44
CA THR A 610 -6.70 -3.47 -40.66
C THR A 610 -5.92 -2.43 -39.86
N TYR A 611 -5.59 -1.28 -40.47
CA TYR A 611 -4.92 -0.18 -39.78
C TYR A 611 -5.88 0.57 -38.85
N LYS A 612 -5.46 0.79 -37.60
CA LYS A 612 -6.01 1.84 -36.76
C LYS A 612 -5.55 3.20 -37.31
N ARG A 613 -6.46 4.14 -37.56
CA ARG A 613 -6.14 5.44 -38.19
C ARG A 613 -6.20 6.58 -37.17
N VAL A 614 -5.15 7.40 -37.15
CA VAL A 614 -4.97 8.47 -36.15
C VAL A 614 -4.53 9.77 -36.81
N VAL A 615 -5.16 10.88 -36.44
CA VAL A 615 -4.69 12.25 -36.72
C VAL A 615 -4.17 12.86 -35.43
N ILE A 616 -2.98 13.46 -35.45
CA ILE A 616 -2.51 14.36 -34.41
C ILE A 616 -2.44 15.77 -35.01
N PHE A 617 -3.36 16.63 -34.61
CA PHE A 617 -3.48 18.01 -35.07
C PHE A 617 -2.73 18.94 -34.11
N ILE A 618 -1.72 19.65 -34.61
CA ILE A 618 -0.84 20.52 -33.83
C ILE A 618 -0.96 21.95 -34.39
N THR A 619 -1.32 22.92 -33.53
CA THR A 619 -1.52 24.33 -33.90
C THR A 619 -1.13 25.26 -32.75
N ASP A 620 -0.92 26.55 -33.04
CA ASP A 620 -0.63 27.59 -32.04
C ASP A 620 -1.43 28.89 -32.21
N GLY A 621 -2.31 28.93 -33.21
CA GLY A 621 -3.07 30.11 -33.61
C GLY A 621 -4.56 29.78 -33.72
N VAL A 622 -5.39 30.83 -33.73
CA VAL A 622 -6.83 30.67 -33.96
C VAL A 622 -7.07 30.43 -35.46
N ALA A 623 -7.90 29.42 -35.79
CA ALA A 623 -8.30 29.19 -37.17
C ALA A 623 -8.97 30.45 -37.75
N ASN A 624 -8.36 31.02 -38.80
CA ASN A 624 -8.71 32.35 -39.31
C ASN A 624 -8.85 32.41 -40.84
N THR A 625 -8.70 31.27 -41.53
CA THR A 625 -8.84 31.14 -42.98
C THR A 625 -9.99 30.17 -43.30
N PHE A 626 -10.91 30.59 -44.18
CA PHE A 626 -12.05 29.77 -44.59
C PHE A 626 -11.59 28.58 -45.45
N LEU A 627 -12.25 27.44 -45.29
CA LEU A 627 -12.11 26.30 -46.18
C LEU A 627 -12.91 26.51 -47.47
N SER A 628 -12.25 26.34 -48.62
CA SER A 628 -12.90 26.21 -49.93
C SER A 628 -12.51 24.89 -50.59
N THR A 629 -13.40 23.90 -50.60
CA THR A 629 -13.10 22.57 -51.19
C THR A 629 -13.10 22.56 -52.71
N SER A 630 -13.58 23.63 -53.36
CA SER A 630 -13.48 23.84 -54.81
C SER A 630 -12.10 24.30 -55.26
N ASP A 631 -11.32 24.94 -54.38
CA ASP A 631 -10.01 25.49 -54.73
C ASP A 631 -8.88 24.49 -54.45
N THR A 632 -7.90 24.42 -55.34
CA THR A 632 -6.83 23.39 -55.29
C THR A 632 -5.92 23.53 -54.06
N ASN A 633 -5.82 24.74 -53.52
CA ASN A 633 -5.11 25.11 -52.29
C ASN A 633 -6.00 25.13 -51.03
N LEU A 634 -7.30 24.80 -51.14
CA LEU A 634 -8.26 24.75 -50.03
C LEU A 634 -8.54 26.10 -49.31
N ASN A 635 -8.21 27.23 -49.93
CA ASN A 635 -8.22 28.55 -49.30
C ASN A 635 -9.40 29.41 -49.79
N GLY A 636 -10.41 29.58 -48.93
CA GLY A 636 -11.58 30.43 -49.17
C GLY A 636 -11.42 31.90 -48.73
N GLY A 637 -10.19 32.34 -48.42
CA GLY A 637 -9.88 33.69 -47.93
C GLY A 637 -9.88 33.81 -46.40
N SER A 638 -9.38 34.94 -45.89
CA SER A 638 -9.24 35.19 -44.45
C SER A 638 -10.52 35.77 -43.81
N SER A 639 -10.89 35.28 -42.63
CA SER A 639 -12.01 35.74 -41.80
C SER A 639 -11.60 36.95 -40.93
N ARG A 640 -11.49 38.13 -41.54
CA ARG A 640 -11.08 39.41 -40.92
C ARG A 640 -12.28 40.27 -40.48
N SER A 641 -12.06 41.40 -39.80
CA SER A 641 -13.10 42.35 -39.36
C SER A 641 -14.18 42.66 -40.41
N ASN A 642 -13.78 42.93 -41.66
CA ASN A 642 -14.69 43.22 -42.77
C ASN A 642 -15.58 42.04 -43.22
N THR A 643 -15.32 40.82 -42.75
CA THR A 643 -16.15 39.63 -43.00
C THR A 643 -17.30 39.47 -42.00
N PHE A 644 -17.34 40.30 -40.94
CA PHE A 644 -18.42 40.36 -39.96
C PHE A 644 -19.35 41.53 -40.30
N SER A 645 -20.60 41.24 -40.67
CA SER A 645 -21.60 42.28 -40.98
C SER A 645 -23.01 41.83 -40.58
N GLU A 646 -24.04 42.67 -40.77
CA GLU A 646 -25.44 42.27 -40.51
C GLU A 646 -25.86 41.05 -41.37
N SER A 647 -25.24 40.82 -42.54
CA SER A 647 -25.46 39.60 -43.34
C SER A 647 -24.84 38.33 -42.74
N SER A 648 -24.04 38.45 -41.68
CA SER A 648 -23.53 37.31 -40.93
C SER A 648 -24.58 36.70 -39.99
N VAL A 649 -25.61 37.46 -39.63
CA VAL A 649 -26.67 37.00 -38.72
C VAL A 649 -27.46 35.85 -39.36
N VAL A 650 -27.48 34.69 -38.70
CA VAL A 650 -28.32 33.56 -39.08
C VAL A 650 -29.60 33.61 -38.25
N ARG A 651 -30.75 33.52 -38.93
CA ARG A 651 -32.08 33.53 -38.30
C ARG A 651 -32.81 32.22 -38.58
N ASP A 652 -33.66 31.82 -37.64
CA ASP A 652 -34.59 30.71 -37.83
C ASP A 652 -35.83 31.12 -38.65
N GLU A 653 -36.75 30.18 -38.85
CA GLU A 653 -38.03 30.39 -39.55
C GLU A 653 -38.95 31.44 -38.88
N ASN A 654 -38.73 31.72 -37.59
CA ASN A 654 -39.47 32.72 -36.82
C ASN A 654 -38.76 34.10 -36.82
N GLY A 655 -37.62 34.23 -37.51
CA GLY A 655 -36.81 35.45 -37.58
C GLY A 655 -35.91 35.69 -36.35
N GLN A 656 -35.90 34.77 -35.38
CA GLN A 656 -35.04 34.84 -34.20
C GLN A 656 -33.58 34.58 -34.59
N ILE A 657 -32.65 35.36 -34.02
CA ILE A 657 -31.21 35.16 -34.25
C ILE A 657 -30.77 33.87 -33.54
N ILE A 658 -30.22 32.93 -34.32
CA ILE A 658 -29.66 31.67 -33.83
C ILE A 658 -28.13 31.62 -33.94
N ALA A 659 -27.52 32.50 -34.74
CA ALA A 659 -26.06 32.65 -34.83
C ALA A 659 -25.68 34.06 -35.28
N GLY A 660 -24.49 34.55 -34.87
CA GLY A 660 -23.98 35.84 -35.31
C GLY A 660 -24.52 37.06 -34.56
N SER A 661 -25.10 36.86 -33.37
CA SER A 661 -25.62 37.97 -32.54
C SER A 661 -24.57 39.03 -32.20
N GLN A 662 -23.29 38.65 -32.14
CA GLN A 662 -22.17 39.52 -31.77
C GLN A 662 -21.28 39.93 -32.95
N TRP A 663 -21.80 39.89 -34.18
CA TRP A 663 -21.05 40.30 -35.38
C TRP A 663 -20.45 41.72 -35.27
N ARG A 664 -21.13 42.62 -34.55
CA ARG A 664 -20.69 44.02 -34.36
C ARG A 664 -19.42 44.12 -33.53
N GLU A 665 -19.29 43.29 -32.49
CA GLU A 665 -18.09 43.23 -31.65
C GLU A 665 -16.90 42.71 -32.45
N CYS A 666 -17.13 41.65 -33.25
CA CYS A 666 -16.10 41.07 -34.13
C CYS A 666 -15.67 42.00 -35.28
N ASN A 667 -16.57 42.83 -35.80
CA ASN A 667 -16.22 43.89 -36.74
C ASN A 667 -15.39 44.99 -36.05
N ALA A 668 -15.85 45.47 -34.88
CA ALA A 668 -15.21 46.53 -34.11
C ALA A 668 -13.82 46.16 -33.57
N ALA A 669 -13.50 44.86 -33.43
CA ALA A 669 -12.18 44.37 -33.07
C ALA A 669 -11.08 44.67 -34.11
N GLY A 670 -11.43 45.07 -35.35
CA GLY A 670 -10.45 45.42 -36.38
C GLY A 670 -9.53 44.25 -36.72
N ASP A 671 -8.23 44.51 -36.85
CA ASP A 671 -7.26 43.48 -37.21
C ASP A 671 -7.15 42.35 -36.17
N ARG A 672 -7.51 42.61 -34.90
CA ARG A 672 -7.54 41.58 -33.84
C ARG A 672 -8.60 40.50 -34.05
N ALA A 673 -9.59 40.73 -34.92
CA ALA A 673 -10.67 39.78 -35.16
C ALA A 673 -10.18 38.38 -35.60
N ILE A 674 -8.99 38.28 -36.20
CA ILE A 674 -8.39 37.01 -36.64
C ILE A 674 -7.92 36.14 -35.46
N GLU A 675 -7.53 36.75 -34.33
CA GLU A 675 -7.04 36.06 -33.13
C GLU A 675 -8.15 35.84 -32.08
N LEU A 676 -9.33 36.45 -32.27
CA LEU A 676 -10.50 36.29 -31.40
C LEU A 676 -11.25 34.97 -31.69
N ALA A 677 -10.93 33.93 -30.93
CA ALA A 677 -11.50 32.58 -31.10
C ALA A 677 -13.03 32.54 -31.07
N ASN A 678 -13.70 33.34 -30.24
CA ASN A 678 -15.16 33.45 -30.23
C ASN A 678 -15.68 33.89 -31.60
N CYS A 679 -15.14 34.98 -32.16
CA CYS A 679 -15.50 35.51 -33.49
C CYS A 679 -15.30 34.48 -34.62
N GLN A 680 -14.33 33.58 -34.49
CA GLN A 680 -14.10 32.53 -35.47
C GLN A 680 -15.01 31.29 -35.32
N THR A 681 -16.06 31.37 -34.50
CA THR A 681 -17.19 30.41 -34.46
C THR A 681 -18.44 30.97 -35.13
N THR A 682 -19.21 30.12 -35.83
CA THR A 682 -20.48 30.55 -36.46
C THR A 682 -21.49 31.06 -35.42
N LEU A 683 -21.54 30.44 -34.23
CA LEU A 683 -22.50 30.82 -33.18
C LEU A 683 -22.35 32.31 -32.78
N TYR A 684 -21.12 32.77 -32.60
CA TYR A 684 -20.81 34.14 -32.16
C TYR A 684 -20.67 35.12 -33.33
N GLY A 685 -19.84 34.77 -34.33
CA GLY A 685 -19.47 35.62 -35.46
C GLY A 685 -20.35 35.49 -36.69
N GLY A 686 -21.32 34.57 -36.68
CA GLY A 686 -22.27 34.36 -37.77
C GLY A 686 -21.60 33.76 -39.02
N ARG A 687 -22.32 33.68 -40.13
CA ARG A 687 -21.78 33.16 -41.41
C ARG A 687 -21.09 34.26 -42.24
N HIS A 688 -20.35 33.87 -43.26
CA HIS A 688 -19.84 34.80 -44.28
C HIS A 688 -20.04 34.21 -45.67
N ASN A 689 -20.77 34.89 -46.55
CA ASN A 689 -21.14 34.40 -47.88
C ASN A 689 -21.74 32.97 -47.87
N GLY A 690 -22.54 32.66 -46.85
CA GLY A 690 -23.13 31.33 -46.63
C GLY A 690 -22.21 30.30 -45.96
N MET A 691 -20.91 30.57 -45.85
CA MET A 691 -19.93 29.70 -45.18
C MET A 691 -19.97 29.85 -43.66
N ASP A 692 -19.73 28.73 -42.96
CA ASP A 692 -19.43 28.72 -41.53
C ASP A 692 -18.06 29.34 -41.23
N ARG A 693 -17.84 29.79 -39.99
CA ARG A 693 -16.55 30.38 -39.57
C ARG A 693 -15.45 29.32 -39.46
N PRO A 694 -14.17 29.70 -39.59
CA PRO A 694 -13.06 28.73 -39.71
C PRO A 694 -12.95 27.70 -38.57
N ILE A 695 -13.19 28.06 -37.30
CA ILE A 695 -13.21 27.06 -36.22
C ILE A 695 -14.37 26.09 -36.42
N THR A 696 -15.57 26.61 -36.73
CA THR A 696 -16.74 25.76 -37.01
C THR A 696 -16.50 24.86 -38.23
N GLN A 697 -15.86 25.35 -39.29
CA GLN A 697 -15.46 24.52 -40.43
C GLN A 697 -14.45 23.43 -40.04
N ALA A 698 -13.48 23.72 -39.17
CA ALA A 698 -12.51 22.73 -38.69
C ALA A 698 -13.15 21.66 -37.79
N ILE A 699 -14.12 22.05 -36.94
CA ILE A 699 -14.94 21.12 -36.16
C ILE A 699 -15.77 20.22 -37.08
N ASN A 700 -16.46 20.80 -38.07
CA ASN A 700 -17.29 20.04 -39.02
C ASN A 700 -16.43 19.05 -39.83
N VAL A 701 -15.28 19.48 -40.37
CA VAL A 701 -14.33 18.56 -41.05
C VAL A 701 -13.88 17.44 -40.11
N SER A 702 -13.59 17.73 -38.84
CA SER A 702 -13.21 16.68 -37.90
C SER A 702 -14.35 15.70 -37.62
N ASN A 703 -15.55 16.18 -37.28
CA ASN A 703 -16.71 15.34 -36.98
C ASN A 703 -17.19 14.55 -38.21
N ASP A 704 -17.45 15.25 -39.32
CA ASP A 704 -18.19 14.73 -40.47
C ASP A 704 -17.31 13.90 -41.41
N LEU A 705 -16.00 14.14 -41.43
CA LEU A 705 -15.06 13.44 -42.33
C LEU A 705 -14.05 12.55 -41.58
N LEU A 706 -13.51 12.95 -40.43
CA LEU A 706 -12.53 12.13 -39.69
C LEU A 706 -13.20 11.15 -38.72
N LYS A 707 -13.89 11.67 -37.69
CA LYS A 707 -14.46 10.85 -36.61
C LYS A 707 -15.56 9.91 -37.11
N SER A 708 -16.41 10.38 -38.03
CA SER A 708 -17.43 9.57 -38.72
C SER A 708 -16.86 8.35 -39.46
N ASN A 709 -15.60 8.41 -39.88
CA ASN A 709 -14.86 7.34 -40.56
C ASN A 709 -13.92 6.58 -39.60
N SER A 710 -14.21 6.62 -38.29
CA SER A 710 -13.45 5.95 -37.23
C SER A 710 -11.97 6.34 -37.15
N ILE A 711 -11.63 7.59 -37.50
CA ILE A 711 -10.29 8.14 -37.35
C ILE A 711 -10.23 8.86 -35.99
N GLU A 712 -9.32 8.42 -35.11
CA GLU A 712 -9.07 9.08 -33.82
C GLU A 712 -8.32 10.39 -34.06
N VAL A 713 -8.85 11.51 -33.57
CA VAL A 713 -8.24 12.84 -33.71
C VAL A 713 -7.77 13.34 -32.34
N PHE A 714 -6.47 13.61 -32.23
CA PHE A 714 -5.84 14.27 -31.09
C PHE A 714 -5.55 15.72 -31.45
N ALA A 715 -5.58 16.62 -30.46
CA ALA A 715 -5.36 18.05 -30.66
C ALA A 715 -4.37 18.62 -29.63
N LEU A 716 -3.34 19.31 -30.13
CA LEU A 716 -2.29 19.95 -29.35
C LEU A 716 -2.21 21.45 -29.67
N ALA A 717 -2.46 22.29 -28.66
CA ALA A 717 -2.22 23.72 -28.72
C ALA A 717 -0.83 24.08 -28.14
N LEU A 718 0.00 24.82 -28.89
CA LEU A 718 1.36 25.23 -28.49
C LEU A 718 1.45 26.69 -27.98
N SER A 719 0.32 27.19 -27.47
CA SER A 719 0.19 28.53 -26.90
C SER A 719 -1.04 28.60 -25.99
N SER A 720 -1.23 29.73 -25.31
CA SER A 720 -2.39 30.03 -24.46
C SER A 720 -3.68 30.32 -25.26
N LEU A 721 -4.02 29.48 -26.25
CA LEU A 721 -5.25 29.62 -27.02
C LEU A 721 -6.49 29.46 -26.15
N SER A 722 -7.53 30.23 -26.47
CA SER A 722 -8.87 29.93 -26.01
C SER A 722 -9.28 28.53 -26.48
N ALA A 723 -9.70 27.67 -25.56
CA ALA A 723 -10.12 26.29 -25.81
C ALA A 723 -11.35 26.13 -26.73
N THR A 724 -11.95 27.24 -27.17
CA THR A 724 -13.13 27.34 -28.03
C THR A 724 -12.98 26.46 -29.27
N GLY A 725 -13.69 25.31 -29.30
CA GLY A 725 -13.64 24.34 -30.39
C GLY A 725 -12.43 23.40 -30.39
N LEU A 726 -11.26 23.86 -29.90
CA LEU A 726 -10.03 23.06 -29.83
C LEU A 726 -10.08 21.95 -28.77
N GLN A 727 -10.74 22.19 -27.63
CA GLN A 727 -10.80 21.20 -26.53
C GLN A 727 -11.88 20.13 -26.72
N SER A 728 -13.01 20.47 -27.34
CA SER A 728 -14.21 19.60 -27.41
C SER A 728 -14.76 19.37 -28.81
N GLY A 729 -14.40 20.19 -29.79
CA GLY A 729 -14.94 20.13 -31.15
C GLY A 729 -14.04 19.36 -32.12
N ILE A 730 -12.77 19.72 -32.24
CA ILE A 730 -11.81 19.04 -33.13
C ILE A 730 -11.39 17.65 -32.61
N PRO A 731 -10.96 17.44 -31.35
CA PRO A 731 -10.49 16.13 -30.89
C PRO A 731 -11.62 15.09 -30.75
N TYR A 732 -11.28 13.80 -30.84
CA TYR A 732 -12.23 12.68 -30.80
C TYR A 732 -13.06 12.66 -29.52
N SER A 733 -12.42 12.92 -28.38
CA SER A 733 -13.07 13.26 -27.10
C SER A 733 -12.26 14.33 -26.36
N PRO A 734 -12.80 14.98 -25.32
CA PRO A 734 -12.05 15.98 -24.54
C PRO A 734 -10.74 15.46 -23.92
N ALA A 735 -10.65 14.14 -23.69
CA ALA A 735 -9.41 13.50 -23.21
C ALA A 735 -8.28 13.49 -24.26
N HIS A 736 -8.58 13.71 -25.54
CA HIS A 736 -7.63 13.73 -26.65
C HIS A 736 -7.08 15.15 -26.93
N TYR A 737 -7.40 16.13 -26.08
CA TYR A 737 -6.84 17.49 -26.13
C TYR A 737 -5.72 17.68 -25.10
N ARG A 738 -4.65 18.38 -25.47
CA ARG A 738 -3.64 18.93 -24.55
C ARG A 738 -3.21 20.32 -25.03
N SER A 739 -2.71 21.12 -24.10
CA SER A 739 -2.06 22.39 -24.41
C SER A 739 -0.72 22.53 -23.68
N ALA A 740 0.23 23.17 -24.35
CA ALA A 740 1.48 23.64 -23.78
C ALA A 740 1.50 25.17 -23.94
N ALA A 741 1.01 25.88 -22.92
CA ALA A 741 0.99 27.34 -22.92
C ALA A 741 2.41 27.92 -22.81
N ASP A 742 3.26 27.29 -22.00
CA ASP A 742 4.66 27.64 -21.76
C ASP A 742 5.59 26.54 -22.27
N LEU A 743 6.84 26.90 -22.58
CA LEU A 743 7.91 25.94 -22.86
C LEU A 743 8.62 25.56 -21.56
N VAL A 744 8.45 24.32 -21.12
CA VAL A 744 9.17 23.75 -19.97
C VAL A 744 10.18 22.72 -20.48
N ARG A 745 11.43 22.80 -19.99
CA ARG A 745 12.48 21.81 -20.28
C ARG A 745 12.79 21.00 -19.03
N ASN A 746 12.82 19.68 -19.19
CA ASN A 746 13.20 18.71 -18.18
C ASN A 746 14.73 18.58 -18.08
N PRO A 747 15.28 18.02 -16.98
CA PRO A 747 16.72 17.84 -16.81
C PRO A 747 17.40 16.94 -17.86
N ASP A 748 16.64 16.05 -18.50
CA ASP A 748 17.10 15.17 -19.58
C ASP A 748 17.17 15.87 -20.96
N GLY A 749 16.72 17.12 -21.04
CA GLY A 749 16.63 17.92 -22.27
C GLY A 749 15.30 17.79 -23.01
N SER A 750 14.41 16.89 -22.61
CA SER A 750 13.05 16.80 -23.15
C SER A 750 12.21 18.02 -22.74
N THR A 751 11.10 18.23 -23.45
CA THR A 751 10.15 19.31 -23.23
C THR A 751 8.80 18.78 -22.77
N ASN A 752 7.98 19.63 -22.17
CA ASN A 752 6.58 19.31 -21.90
C ASN A 752 5.79 18.95 -23.17
N VAL A 753 6.18 19.45 -24.34
CA VAL A 753 5.57 19.10 -25.63
C VAL A 753 5.94 17.67 -26.04
N ASP A 754 7.18 17.25 -25.83
CA ASP A 754 7.61 15.86 -26.08
C ASP A 754 6.79 14.91 -25.20
N GLN A 755 6.65 15.22 -23.90
CA GLN A 755 5.86 14.43 -22.96
C GLN A 755 4.37 14.34 -23.36
N ILE A 756 3.79 15.41 -23.91
CA ILE A 756 2.43 15.39 -24.47
C ILE A 756 2.35 14.48 -25.70
N MET A 757 3.31 14.57 -26.63
CA MET A 757 3.33 13.73 -27.83
C MET A 757 3.53 12.24 -27.50
N LEU A 758 4.35 11.94 -26.50
CA LEU A 758 4.51 10.59 -25.95
C LEU A 758 3.24 10.10 -25.23
N THR A 759 2.55 10.99 -24.50
CA THR A 759 1.24 10.68 -23.90
C THR A 759 0.21 10.33 -24.96
N PHE A 760 0.15 11.06 -26.09
CA PHE A 760 -0.71 10.71 -27.21
C PHE A 760 -0.32 9.38 -27.86
N GLN A 761 0.97 9.12 -28.06
CA GLN A 761 1.45 7.82 -28.54
C GLN A 761 0.96 6.68 -27.63
N ASN A 762 1.09 6.85 -26.31
CA ASN A 762 0.61 5.90 -25.31
C ASN A 762 -0.90 5.72 -25.40
N MET A 763 -1.71 6.79 -25.34
CA MET A 763 -3.17 6.70 -25.47
C MET A 763 -3.64 5.96 -26.73
N VAL A 764 -2.96 6.17 -27.87
CA VAL A 764 -3.25 5.42 -29.10
C VAL A 764 -2.91 3.94 -28.93
N ALA A 765 -1.77 3.65 -28.30
CA ALA A 765 -1.22 2.33 -28.04
C ALA A 765 -1.80 1.62 -26.79
N ASP A 766 -2.63 2.28 -25.98
CA ASP A 766 -3.36 1.64 -24.87
C ASP A 766 -4.44 0.70 -25.42
N GLY A 767 -4.90 0.91 -26.66
CA GLY A 767 -5.60 -0.12 -27.45
C GLY A 767 -4.76 -1.37 -27.78
N ARG A 768 -3.47 -1.38 -27.42
CA ARG A 768 -2.50 -2.51 -27.54
C ARG A 768 -2.00 -3.00 -26.17
N CYS A 769 -2.56 -2.51 -25.08
CA CYS A 769 -2.23 -2.96 -23.73
C CYS A 769 -3.52 -3.29 -22.97
N GLN A 770 -3.62 -4.51 -22.47
CA GLN A 770 -4.73 -4.92 -21.61
C GLN A 770 -4.22 -5.13 -20.19
N ARG A 771 -5.06 -4.80 -19.21
CA ARG A 771 -4.77 -5.04 -17.79
C ARG A 771 -5.04 -6.49 -17.45
N GLY A 772 -3.96 -7.25 -17.24
CA GLY A 772 -4.01 -8.53 -16.56
C GLY A 772 -4.19 -8.30 -15.06
N LEU A 773 -5.07 -9.09 -14.45
CA LEU A 773 -5.29 -9.15 -13.02
C LEU A 773 -5.02 -10.59 -12.58
N ASP A 774 -4.19 -10.78 -11.57
CA ASP A 774 -4.10 -12.08 -10.92
C ASP A 774 -5.43 -12.37 -10.17
N PRO A 775 -5.89 -13.64 -10.11
CA PRO A 775 -7.26 -13.97 -9.69
C PRO A 775 -7.54 -13.78 -8.19
N ALA A 776 -6.51 -13.50 -7.39
CA ALA A 776 -6.58 -13.32 -5.95
C ALA A 776 -5.48 -12.34 -5.50
N PRO A 777 -5.63 -11.66 -4.35
CA PRO A 777 -4.55 -10.88 -3.77
C PRO A 777 -3.41 -11.81 -3.33
N ILE A 778 -2.18 -11.34 -3.49
CA ILE A 778 -0.98 -12.04 -3.05
C ILE A 778 -0.52 -11.45 -1.71
N SER A 779 -0.34 -12.33 -0.73
CA SER A 779 0.30 -12.03 0.57
C SER A 779 1.70 -12.63 0.70
N THR A 780 2.13 -13.50 -0.23
CA THR A 780 3.42 -14.21 -0.21
C THR A 780 4.32 -13.77 -1.35
N PHE A 781 5.59 -13.46 -1.06
CA PHE A 781 6.45 -12.76 -2.02
C PHE A 781 7.74 -13.55 -2.33
N ALA A 782 7.91 -13.97 -3.59
CA ALA A 782 9.11 -14.67 -4.05
C ALA A 782 10.27 -13.70 -4.36
N ALA A 783 11.51 -14.07 -3.98
CA ALA A 783 12.70 -13.25 -4.23
C ALA A 783 12.95 -12.94 -5.71
N SER A 784 12.52 -13.80 -6.63
CA SER A 784 12.58 -13.59 -8.08
C SER A 784 11.67 -12.48 -8.61
N SER A 785 10.69 -12.05 -7.81
CA SER A 785 9.72 -11.01 -8.16
C SER A 785 10.08 -9.63 -7.59
N PHE A 786 11.29 -9.48 -7.05
CA PHE A 786 11.83 -8.21 -6.58
C PHE A 786 13.14 -7.86 -7.31
N ARG A 787 13.39 -6.57 -7.51
CA ARG A 787 14.68 -6.03 -7.95
C ARG A 787 15.08 -4.89 -7.04
N SER A 788 16.38 -4.73 -6.80
CA SER A 788 16.88 -3.69 -5.88
C SER A 788 16.61 -2.29 -6.44
N ILE A 789 15.99 -1.42 -5.64
CA ILE A 789 15.56 -0.08 -6.07
C ILE A 789 16.30 1.00 -5.27
N PRO A 790 16.94 1.98 -5.92
CA PRO A 790 17.52 3.14 -5.24
C PRO A 790 16.41 3.98 -4.58
N LEU A 791 16.57 4.31 -3.29
CA LEU A 791 15.62 5.15 -2.56
C LEU A 791 15.99 6.63 -2.70
N MET A 792 15.00 7.51 -2.94
CA MET A 792 15.22 8.96 -3.06
C MET A 792 15.80 9.60 -1.79
N THR A 793 15.59 8.98 -0.63
CA THR A 793 16.15 9.38 0.67
C THR A 793 17.62 8.96 0.87
N GLY A 794 18.20 8.25 -0.10
CA GLY A 794 19.53 7.64 -0.02
C GLY A 794 19.48 6.18 0.45
N GLY A 795 20.29 5.34 -0.19
CA GLY A 795 20.32 3.90 0.04
C GLY A 795 19.60 3.09 -1.04
N THR A 796 19.48 1.79 -0.83
CA THR A 796 18.89 0.84 -1.79
C THR A 796 17.96 -0.11 -1.05
N LEU A 797 16.73 -0.23 -1.53
CA LEU A 797 15.77 -1.24 -1.10
C LEU A 797 16.21 -2.60 -1.67
N SER A 798 16.55 -3.55 -0.80
CA SER A 798 17.04 -4.89 -1.17
C SER A 798 16.28 -5.98 -0.42
N TYR A 799 15.98 -7.09 -1.10
CA TYR A 799 15.33 -8.26 -0.50
C TYR A 799 16.02 -8.70 0.81
N PRO A 800 15.28 -9.00 1.91
CA PRO A 800 13.82 -9.20 1.98
C PRO A 800 13.00 -7.91 2.16
N ASN A 801 13.61 -6.72 2.20
CA ASN A 801 12.85 -5.46 2.21
C ASN A 801 12.36 -5.16 0.79
N VAL A 802 11.05 -5.11 0.59
CA VAL A 802 10.41 -4.99 -0.74
C VAL A 802 9.53 -3.74 -0.89
N GLY A 803 9.31 -3.01 0.21
CA GLY A 803 8.58 -1.75 0.23
C GLY A 803 8.82 -0.94 1.50
N GLN A 804 8.08 0.14 1.68
CA GLN A 804 8.10 1.01 2.86
C GLN A 804 6.67 1.35 3.30
N VAL A 805 6.49 1.57 4.61
CA VAL A 805 5.28 2.18 5.18
C VAL A 805 5.71 3.41 5.93
N THR A 806 5.06 4.54 5.65
CA THR A 806 5.27 5.81 6.36
C THR A 806 3.97 6.22 7.04
N ILE A 807 4.09 6.76 8.24
CA ILE A 807 3.00 7.40 8.96
C ILE A 807 3.38 8.85 9.24
N HIS A 808 2.40 9.75 9.18
CA HIS A 808 2.58 11.18 9.44
C HIS A 808 1.45 11.71 10.32
N ASN A 809 1.81 12.36 11.42
CA ASN A 809 0.88 13.06 12.29
C ASN A 809 0.84 14.54 11.89
N SER A 810 -0.31 14.98 11.36
CA SER A 810 -0.50 16.36 10.88
C SER A 810 -0.58 17.41 11.99
N VAL A 811 -0.73 17.00 13.25
CA VAL A 811 -0.80 17.89 14.42
C VAL A 811 0.58 18.10 15.03
N THR A 812 1.38 17.03 15.19
CA THR A 812 2.73 17.10 15.76
C THR A 812 3.83 17.29 14.71
N ASN A 813 3.50 17.17 13.42
CA ASN A 813 4.42 17.18 12.28
C ASN A 813 5.54 16.11 12.39
N GLN A 814 5.27 15.01 13.10
CA GLN A 814 6.15 13.86 13.21
C GLN A 814 5.86 12.85 12.09
N SER A 815 6.91 12.25 11.55
CA SER A 815 6.82 11.17 10.57
C SER A 815 7.72 10.01 10.97
N PHE A 816 7.23 8.78 10.80
CA PHE A 816 7.98 7.56 11.03
C PHE A 816 7.89 6.68 9.78
N THR A 817 8.98 5.99 9.42
CA THR A 817 9.03 5.09 8.26
C THR A 817 9.62 3.74 8.65
N THR A 818 9.00 2.65 8.22
CA THR A 818 9.54 1.28 8.33
C THR A 818 9.50 0.57 6.96
N PHE A 819 10.11 -0.60 6.86
CA PHE A 819 10.11 -1.42 5.65
C PHE A 819 8.98 -2.44 5.66
N ILE A 820 8.38 -2.66 4.49
CA ILE A 820 7.61 -3.88 4.19
C ILE A 820 8.62 -4.98 3.89
N LYS A 821 8.54 -6.09 4.60
CA LYS A 821 9.49 -7.20 4.54
C LYS A 821 8.80 -8.52 4.22
N VAL A 822 9.51 -9.39 3.53
CA VAL A 822 9.16 -10.81 3.42
C VAL A 822 9.67 -11.52 4.67
N ASP A 823 8.75 -12.11 5.44
CA ASP A 823 9.04 -12.85 6.67
C ASP A 823 9.41 -14.32 6.37
N GLN A 824 9.78 -15.10 7.40
CA GLN A 824 10.29 -16.48 7.23
C GLN A 824 9.25 -17.47 6.67
N ASP A 825 7.96 -17.19 6.88
CA ASP A 825 6.83 -17.91 6.28
C ASP A 825 6.52 -17.45 4.84
N GLY A 826 7.30 -16.50 4.30
CA GLY A 826 7.13 -15.91 2.98
C GLY A 826 6.10 -14.79 2.93
N GLN A 827 5.43 -14.44 4.04
CA GLN A 827 4.40 -13.40 4.04
C GLN A 827 4.97 -11.99 4.10
N LEU A 828 4.23 -11.03 3.54
CA LEU A 828 4.55 -9.62 3.62
C LEU A 828 4.04 -9.00 4.93
N ARG A 829 4.95 -8.45 5.71
CA ARG A 829 4.64 -7.74 6.97
C ARG A 829 5.39 -6.44 7.08
N TYR A 830 4.81 -5.49 7.80
CA TYR A 830 5.52 -4.32 8.28
C TYR A 830 5.32 -4.18 9.79
N ARG A 831 6.35 -3.66 10.46
CA ARG A 831 6.37 -3.44 11.91
C ARG A 831 7.23 -2.22 12.18
N PHE A 832 6.71 -1.25 12.91
CA PHE A 832 7.51 -0.13 13.37
C PHE A 832 8.40 -0.60 14.52
N GLY A 833 9.73 -0.50 14.35
CA GLY A 833 10.70 -0.87 15.38
C GLY A 833 10.89 0.22 16.45
N GLU A 834 10.49 1.44 16.12
CA GLU A 834 10.35 2.57 17.04
C GLU A 834 8.90 2.63 17.54
N ARG A 835 8.71 3.06 18.79
CA ARG A 835 7.37 3.19 19.37
C ARG A 835 6.71 4.47 18.85
N ILE A 836 5.43 4.37 18.48
CA ILE A 836 4.67 5.44 17.84
C ILE A 836 3.72 6.08 18.87
N PRO A 837 3.74 7.41 19.09
CA PRO A 837 2.83 8.03 20.04
C PRO A 837 1.33 7.83 19.70
N PRO A 838 0.42 7.83 20.69
CA PRO A 838 -1.00 7.83 20.42
C PRO A 838 -1.43 9.07 19.62
N GLY A 839 -2.43 8.88 18.78
CA GLY A 839 -2.97 9.94 17.95
C GLY A 839 -3.44 9.44 16.60
N ILE A 840 -3.86 10.39 15.77
CA ILE A 840 -4.38 10.12 14.43
C ILE A 840 -3.25 10.36 13.42
N TYR A 841 -2.89 9.32 12.68
CA TYR A 841 -1.84 9.35 11.67
C TYR A 841 -2.42 9.12 10.29
N SER A 842 -1.91 9.86 9.30
CA SER A 842 -2.03 9.49 7.89
C SER A 842 -1.00 8.42 7.58
N LEU A 843 -1.43 7.25 7.11
CA LEU A 843 -0.59 6.12 6.75
C LEU A 843 -0.55 5.98 5.23
N ASN A 844 0.65 6.06 4.64
CA ASN A 844 0.93 5.74 3.25
C ASN A 844 1.90 4.54 3.16
N ALA A 845 1.81 3.76 2.10
CA ALA A 845 2.65 2.58 1.90
C ALA A 845 3.03 2.45 0.42
N ASP A 846 4.24 1.96 0.17
CA ASP A 846 4.84 1.83 -1.15
C ASP A 846 5.50 0.45 -1.27
N LEU A 847 4.92 -0.46 -2.06
CA LEU A 847 5.44 -1.81 -2.32
C LEU A 847 5.90 -1.93 -3.78
N TYR A 848 7.06 -2.52 -4.03
CA TYR A 848 7.55 -2.75 -5.39
C TYR A 848 7.52 -4.24 -5.76
N TYR A 849 6.90 -4.55 -6.90
CA TYR A 849 6.73 -5.93 -7.38
C TYR A 849 6.94 -6.03 -8.90
N VAL A 850 7.60 -7.10 -9.34
CA VAL A 850 7.71 -7.52 -10.74
C VAL A 850 6.81 -8.73 -10.92
N ASN A 851 5.74 -8.62 -11.71
CA ASN A 851 4.86 -9.76 -11.96
C ASN A 851 5.53 -10.74 -12.95
N PRO A 852 5.65 -12.05 -12.63
CA PRO A 852 6.15 -13.06 -13.56
C PRO A 852 5.36 -13.16 -14.88
N ASN A 853 4.10 -12.71 -14.90
CA ASN A 853 3.21 -12.69 -16.06
C ASN A 853 3.40 -11.43 -16.96
N GLU A 854 4.33 -10.53 -16.65
CA GLU A 854 4.73 -9.44 -17.56
C GLU A 854 5.30 -10.01 -18.89
N PRO A 855 5.26 -9.24 -20.01
CA PRO A 855 5.73 -9.73 -21.31
C PRO A 855 7.22 -10.13 -21.33
N ASN A 856 8.03 -9.53 -20.45
CA ASN A 856 9.45 -9.84 -20.26
C ASN A 856 9.69 -10.76 -19.04
N GLY A 857 8.63 -11.37 -18.50
CA GLY A 857 8.65 -12.18 -17.28
C GLY A 857 9.25 -11.44 -16.08
N THR A 858 10.09 -12.14 -15.30
CA THR A 858 10.84 -11.57 -14.18
C THR A 858 11.88 -10.50 -14.57
N ASN A 859 12.06 -10.21 -15.87
CA ASN A 859 12.84 -9.06 -16.37
C ASN A 859 11.98 -7.82 -16.69
N GLY A 860 10.64 -7.88 -16.57
CA GLY A 860 9.70 -6.78 -16.80
C GLY A 860 9.86 -5.56 -15.87
N PRO A 861 9.02 -4.52 -15.99
CA PRO A 861 9.08 -3.36 -15.10
C PRO A 861 8.81 -3.74 -13.64
N ALA A 862 9.54 -3.12 -12.70
CA ALA A 862 9.14 -3.12 -11.29
C ALA A 862 8.02 -2.07 -11.11
N ARG A 863 6.87 -2.49 -10.61
CA ARG A 863 5.67 -1.65 -10.46
C ARG A 863 5.49 -1.23 -9.01
N LEU A 864 5.04 0.01 -8.81
CA LEU A 864 4.75 0.58 -7.50
C LEU A 864 3.28 0.35 -7.13
N TYR A 865 3.04 -0.25 -5.97
CA TYR A 865 1.74 -0.45 -5.35
C TYR A 865 1.68 0.41 -4.09
N GLY A 866 0.93 1.50 -4.14
CA GLY A 866 0.81 2.45 -3.03
C GLY A 866 -0.52 3.20 -2.97
N THR A 867 -1.54 2.73 -3.70
CA THR A 867 -2.92 3.07 -3.36
C THR A 867 -3.48 2.02 -2.41
N ILE A 868 -4.01 2.45 -1.27
CA ILE A 868 -4.59 1.60 -0.23
C ILE A 868 -6.09 1.43 -0.52
N TRP A 869 -6.54 0.18 -0.59
CA TRP A 869 -7.95 -0.17 -0.77
C TRP A 869 -8.63 -0.39 0.58
N THR A 870 -9.72 0.33 0.83
CA THR A 870 -10.46 0.29 2.11
C THR A 870 -11.70 -0.61 2.10
N GLY A 871 -11.89 -1.38 1.03
CA GLY A 871 -13.13 -2.13 0.77
C GLY A 871 -14.19 -1.37 -0.03
N ALA A 872 -14.12 -0.03 -0.03
CA ALA A 872 -15.04 0.84 -0.78
C ALA A 872 -14.32 1.70 -1.84
N GLU A 873 -13.16 2.29 -1.49
CA GLU A 873 -12.42 3.22 -2.34
C GLU A 873 -10.90 2.98 -2.28
N SER A 874 -10.17 3.45 -3.30
CA SER A 874 -8.70 3.48 -3.32
C SER A 874 -8.19 4.87 -2.95
N MET A 875 -7.30 4.97 -1.96
CA MET A 875 -6.73 6.24 -1.49
C MET A 875 -5.21 6.16 -1.31
N LEU A 876 -4.50 7.28 -1.54
CA LEU A 876 -3.02 7.32 -1.42
C LEU A 876 -2.52 7.26 0.02
N ALA A 877 -3.37 7.58 0.99
CA ALA A 877 -3.10 7.39 2.40
C ALA A 877 -4.42 7.12 3.12
N THR A 878 -4.40 6.21 4.10
CA THR A 878 -5.53 5.94 5.00
C THR A 878 -5.30 6.60 6.35
N THR A 879 -6.35 6.75 7.16
CA THR A 879 -6.21 7.25 8.53
C THR A 879 -6.11 6.06 9.49
N VAL A 880 -5.04 6.00 10.27
CA VAL A 880 -4.89 5.03 11.36
C VAL A 880 -4.92 5.77 12.70
N GLU A 881 -5.83 5.34 13.58
CA GLU A 881 -5.81 5.77 14.97
C GLU A 881 -4.87 4.85 15.75
N VAL A 882 -3.75 5.43 16.19
CA VAL A 882 -2.87 4.82 17.18
C VAL A 882 -3.51 5.10 18.53
N ALA A 883 -4.38 4.20 18.97
CA ALA A 883 -5.22 4.42 20.13
C ALA A 883 -4.41 4.31 21.43
N ASN A 884 -4.63 5.24 22.38
CA ASN A 884 -4.19 5.06 23.76
C ASN A 884 -5.01 3.93 24.43
N ARG A 885 -4.54 3.39 25.55
CA ARG A 885 -5.20 2.29 26.29
C ARG A 885 -6.63 2.66 26.68
N SER A 886 -7.61 2.07 25.99
CA SER A 886 -9.03 2.22 26.32
C SER A 886 -9.57 1.12 27.25
N ASN A 887 -8.91 -0.03 27.36
CA ASN A 887 -9.27 -1.11 28.28
C ASN A 887 -8.04 -1.88 28.81
N ALA A 888 -8.13 -2.38 30.04
CA ALA A 888 -7.10 -3.20 30.66
C ALA A 888 -7.12 -4.62 30.07
N GLY A 889 -6.05 -5.02 29.36
CA GLY A 889 -5.96 -6.37 28.78
C GLY A 889 -4.77 -6.60 27.83
N SER A 890 -4.23 -5.57 27.16
CA SER A 890 -3.06 -5.73 26.27
C SER A 890 -1.74 -5.30 26.92
N LEU A 891 -0.70 -6.11 26.72
CA LEU A 891 0.67 -5.93 27.25
C LEU A 891 1.46 -4.82 26.54
N VAL A 892 1.07 -4.48 25.31
CA VAL A 892 1.44 -3.24 24.60
C VAL A 892 0.16 -2.75 23.91
N PRO A 893 -0.19 -1.45 23.94
CA PRO A 893 -1.22 -0.95 23.03
C PRO A 893 -0.67 -1.08 21.59
N SER A 894 -1.11 -2.11 20.88
CA SER A 894 -0.66 -2.40 19.52
C SER A 894 -1.81 -2.20 18.53
N THR A 895 -1.74 -1.17 17.71
CA THR A 895 -2.65 -1.01 16.58
C THR A 895 -2.20 -1.96 15.47
N ARG A 896 -3.09 -2.88 15.05
CA ARG A 896 -2.89 -3.66 13.82
C ARG A 896 -3.62 -2.97 12.68
N ALA A 897 -2.90 -2.58 11.64
CA ALA A 897 -3.45 -1.99 10.43
C ALA A 897 -2.98 -2.78 9.22
N ASN A 898 -3.75 -3.81 8.84
CA ASN A 898 -3.47 -4.57 7.62
C ASN A 898 -3.70 -3.69 6.39
N LEU A 899 -2.90 -3.89 5.35
CA LEU A 899 -2.94 -3.08 4.12
C LEU A 899 -3.28 -3.95 2.93
N ASP A 900 -4.30 -3.56 2.18
CA ASP A 900 -4.64 -4.11 0.87
C ASP A 900 -4.19 -3.09 -0.19
N LEU A 901 -3.11 -3.38 -0.91
CA LEU A 901 -2.52 -2.43 -1.87
C LEU A 901 -2.98 -2.69 -3.31
N ARG A 902 -3.15 -1.60 -4.04
CA ARG A 902 -3.47 -1.53 -5.46
C ARG A 902 -2.36 -0.77 -6.19
N LEU A 903 -2.29 -0.97 -7.51
CA LEU A 903 -1.28 -0.32 -8.35
C LEU A 903 -1.39 1.21 -8.26
N THR A 904 -0.26 1.89 -8.14
CA THR A 904 -0.20 3.35 -8.28
C THR A 904 0.00 3.70 -9.75
N GLY A 905 -1.07 4.17 -10.40
CA GLY A 905 -1.07 4.51 -11.83
C GLY A 905 -1.70 3.41 -12.69
N ASP A 906 -1.31 3.36 -13.97
CA ASP A 906 -1.83 2.41 -14.95
C ASP A 906 -0.76 1.35 -15.30
N VAL A 907 -1.14 0.09 -15.46
CA VAL A 907 -0.26 -0.97 -15.99
C VAL A 907 0.26 -0.67 -17.40
N CYS A 908 -0.51 0.10 -18.17
CA CYS A 908 -0.29 0.40 -19.58
C CYS A 908 0.50 1.69 -19.83
N ALA A 909 0.55 2.61 -18.87
CA ALA A 909 1.39 3.80 -18.95
C ALA A 909 2.86 3.40 -19.20
N ALA A 910 3.53 4.12 -20.10
CA ALA A 910 4.98 3.98 -20.25
C ALA A 910 5.68 4.43 -18.95
N GLN A 911 6.64 3.62 -18.49
CA GLN A 911 7.54 3.96 -17.39
C GLN A 911 8.64 4.92 -17.85
#